data_AF-A0A3R7K3D1-F1
#
_entry.id   AF-A0A3R7K3D1-F1
#
_cell.length_a   1.000
_cell.length_b   1.000
_cell.length_c   1.000
_cell.angle_alpha   90.00
_cell.angle_beta   90.00
_cell.angle_gamma   90.00
#
_symmetry.space_group_name_H-M   'P 1'
#
loop_
_entity.id
_entity.type
_entity.pdbx_description
1 polymer ?
#
loop_
_entity_poly.entity_id
_entity_poly.type
_entity_poly.pdbx_seq_one_letter_code
_entity_poly.pdbx_strand_id
1 'polypeptide(L)'
;MAESSSLTSWLLGAVYTGGTLCFGALFLLYMYQDRLLYFPTIPGASKFTRDNPPGYRHPGEFGIDYEDLMIPTKDGVKIHAWLMRQKNHDTRPTLIFFHGNAGNIGYRLPNAVQLYRKVGVNVLLVDYRGFGHSEGEPSEEGLKLDAEAALDAMYARTDIDTSKLVVFGRSLGGAVSVHLAAKEPSRVAAVILENTFLSISSMVDALMPFLSYAKPLVLRMDWNNEKAIPALKQPILLIAGMQDELVPHAHMQRLRNLAMSSQRVVWYPVPGGTHNDSWLRGGDKYFAELRQFLEVLSGGDLACLSTDEVSEETIASSGKENTIPTMLQQPLVGSLTKTQKPKVMVLQTTSIMRRAALLRLSSAARTLSSATSGQYLTMETRSNGVAIVRLDDKAAKVNTISSKMTAEMTNMLDNVENDPNIKSVVLISAKPGCFIAGADIAELQACSTEEEMRAMSSAGQSFMNRLAASKKPFVAAIEGSCMGGGMEVALACHYRVASQSKKTKLALPEVMLGLLPGAGGTQRLPKLIGIQAALDMMLTGKNIQPDKALRLGLVNQVADPYALESAAIAAAQQLAAGSLKPKKKNKGLVNRVLEDTPLRQVVFKKAGEMVEKKTGGHYPAPKLILESAQTGVENGLTKGLEVEAANFAKLGMTSEAKALMSIFFGQTALKKNRYGKPEKPVETMAVVGAGLMGAGIAQVSAAKGVRVLLKDRDASAAAKGEDYVRSNLDKKVKRKSMSIFDRDAVMANVVPVSDEDDVWKTHIKKADLAIEAVFEDLSLKHKVLSDLENYVPKDCVIATNTSALPIADIASACKRPENVIGMHYFSPVPSMPLLEIIRHSGTSDATAAKAVDLGLRQGKTCIVVKDVPGFYVNRCLGPYIAETLALVEDGVAPEHLDKIMTQWGLPVGPITLADEVGLDVAFHVNKTLSKALGVRMQGGDPKLFEEMIGQGFLGKKTGKGFFVQAAKGKKGKTINADAMNIVKKFQKTDLKLKDEDTTNRLVSRFVNEAVLCVQDDIIASPTEGDIGAVFGIGFPPFIGGPFRYVDLVGSTKFTEMMQRYADQYGEQFAPAPLLKDMAKTNKKFHSK
;
A
#
# COMPACT_ATOMS: atom_id res chain seq x y z
N MET A 1 57.22 -6.94 -22.06
CA MET A 1 55.95 -7.06 -22.82
C MET A 1 55.02 -8.05 -22.12
N ALA A 2 54.45 -7.70 -20.96
CA ALA A 2 53.63 -8.64 -20.17
C ALA A 2 52.36 -8.05 -19.52
N GLU A 3 52.18 -6.72 -19.50
CA GLU A 3 51.01 -6.09 -18.85
C GLU A 3 49.85 -5.76 -19.80
N SER A 4 50.03 -5.84 -21.12
CA SER A 4 48.97 -5.56 -22.11
C SER A 4 47.96 -6.71 -22.31
N SER A 5 48.22 -7.90 -21.76
CA SER A 5 47.40 -9.11 -21.96
C SER A 5 46.23 -9.26 -20.96
N SER A 6 46.31 -8.65 -19.78
CA SER A 6 45.28 -8.77 -18.74
C SER A 6 44.05 -7.90 -19.05
N LEU A 7 44.27 -6.65 -19.45
CA LEU A 7 43.19 -5.72 -19.82
C LEU A 7 42.46 -6.20 -21.08
N THR A 8 43.21 -6.71 -22.07
CA THR A 8 42.63 -7.25 -23.32
C THR A 8 41.87 -8.55 -23.08
N SER A 9 42.37 -9.48 -22.27
CA SER A 9 41.60 -10.68 -21.91
C SER A 9 40.37 -10.38 -21.04
N TRP A 10 40.43 -9.39 -20.16
CA TRP A 10 39.27 -8.95 -19.39
C TRP A 10 38.21 -8.26 -20.27
N LEU A 11 38.63 -7.40 -21.21
CA LEU A 11 37.74 -6.79 -22.20
C LEU A 11 37.13 -7.83 -23.14
N LEU A 12 37.91 -8.79 -23.65
CA LEU A 12 37.37 -9.93 -24.41
C LEU A 12 36.37 -10.72 -23.55
N GLY A 13 36.72 -11.06 -22.30
CA GLY A 13 35.83 -11.78 -21.39
C GLY A 13 34.52 -11.05 -21.13
N ALA A 14 34.57 -9.73 -20.96
CA ALA A 14 33.39 -8.87 -20.81
C ALA A 14 32.54 -8.80 -22.10
N VAL A 15 33.17 -8.71 -23.27
CA VAL A 15 32.50 -8.72 -24.58
C VAL A 15 31.86 -10.09 -24.88
N TYR A 16 32.56 -11.20 -24.63
CA TYR A 16 32.02 -12.55 -24.80
C TYR A 16 30.90 -12.85 -23.81
N THR A 17 31.05 -12.50 -22.52
CA THR A 17 30.02 -12.71 -21.51
C THR A 17 28.80 -11.82 -21.76
N GLY A 18 29.02 -10.54 -22.06
CA GLY A 18 27.97 -9.59 -22.42
C GLY A 18 27.23 -10.00 -23.70
N GLY A 19 27.97 -10.39 -24.74
CA GLY A 19 27.43 -10.89 -26.00
C GLY A 19 26.62 -12.18 -25.83
N THR A 20 27.11 -13.13 -25.03
CA THR A 20 26.39 -14.39 -24.73
C THR A 20 25.11 -14.14 -23.93
N LEU A 21 25.15 -13.24 -22.95
CA LEU A 21 23.97 -12.83 -22.18
C LEU A 21 22.95 -12.08 -23.06
N CYS A 22 23.41 -11.20 -23.95
CA CYS A 22 22.53 -10.51 -24.90
C CYS A 22 21.91 -11.49 -25.91
N PHE A 23 22.70 -12.41 -26.49
CA PHE A 23 22.19 -13.42 -27.40
C PHE A 23 21.19 -14.36 -26.71
N GLY A 24 21.49 -14.82 -25.50
CA GLY A 24 20.56 -15.64 -24.70
C GLY A 24 19.26 -14.90 -24.37
N ALA A 25 19.33 -13.61 -24.04
CA ALA A 25 18.14 -12.77 -23.80
C ALA A 25 17.31 -12.55 -25.08
N LEU A 26 17.95 -12.28 -26.22
CA LEU A 26 17.30 -12.12 -27.52
C LEU A 26 16.68 -13.44 -28.01
N PHE A 27 17.34 -14.58 -27.79
CA PHE A 27 16.82 -15.91 -28.12
C PHE A 27 15.60 -16.29 -27.25
N LEU A 28 15.65 -16.01 -25.94
CA LEU A 28 14.48 -16.17 -25.07
C LEU A 28 13.33 -15.24 -25.47
N LEU A 29 13.63 -13.99 -25.85
CA LEU A 29 12.61 -13.07 -26.35
C LEU A 29 11.99 -13.60 -27.65
N TYR A 30 12.80 -14.11 -28.58
CA TYR A 30 12.36 -14.75 -29.83
C TYR A 30 11.49 -16.00 -29.60
N MET A 31 11.82 -16.85 -28.61
CA MET A 31 11.04 -18.06 -28.31
C MET A 31 9.69 -17.80 -27.64
N TYR A 32 9.52 -16.68 -26.92
CA TYR A 32 8.35 -16.45 -26.05
C TYR A 32 7.45 -15.27 -26.48
N GLN A 33 7.61 -14.77 -27.71
CA GLN A 33 6.87 -13.60 -28.25
C GLN A 33 5.36 -13.72 -28.13
N ASP A 34 4.77 -14.84 -28.56
CA ASP A 34 3.32 -15.07 -28.49
C ASP A 34 2.80 -14.98 -27.05
N ARG A 35 3.61 -15.39 -26.06
CA ARG A 35 3.29 -15.29 -24.61
C ARG A 35 3.56 -13.90 -24.01
N LEU A 36 4.20 -13.00 -24.76
CA LEU A 36 4.36 -11.59 -24.43
C LEU A 36 3.26 -10.72 -25.05
N LEU A 37 2.63 -11.16 -26.15
CA LEU A 37 1.51 -10.46 -26.77
C LEU A 37 0.15 -10.96 -26.29
N TYR A 38 -0.08 -12.27 -26.23
CA TYR A 38 -1.39 -12.85 -25.92
C TYR A 38 -1.51 -13.23 -24.45
N PHE A 39 -2.55 -12.74 -23.78
CA PHE A 39 -2.86 -13.02 -22.38
C PHE A 39 -4.23 -13.70 -22.20
N PRO A 40 -4.38 -15.00 -22.55
CA PRO A 40 -5.63 -15.74 -22.40
C PRO A 40 -6.19 -15.76 -20.99
N THR A 41 -5.30 -15.74 -20.00
CA THR A 41 -5.63 -15.32 -18.65
C THR A 41 -5.10 -13.91 -18.47
N ILE A 42 -5.98 -12.92 -18.23
CA ILE A 42 -5.48 -11.74 -17.51
C ILE A 42 -5.00 -12.31 -16.19
N PRO A 43 -3.77 -12.01 -15.78
CA PRO A 43 -3.25 -12.47 -14.51
C PRO A 43 -4.29 -12.22 -13.39
N GLY A 44 -4.86 -13.24 -12.75
CA GLY A 44 -5.85 -13.08 -11.66
C GLY A 44 -7.30 -12.72 -12.01
N ALA A 45 -7.61 -12.59 -13.30
CA ALA A 45 -8.91 -12.98 -13.81
C ALA A 45 -9.03 -14.52 -13.84
N SER A 46 -10.24 -15.03 -14.10
CA SER A 46 -10.38 -16.43 -14.53
C SER A 46 -9.97 -16.59 -16.00
N LYS A 47 -9.62 -17.81 -16.41
CA LYS A 47 -9.60 -18.17 -17.85
C LYS A 47 -11.02 -18.23 -18.38
N PHE A 48 -11.91 -18.94 -17.68
CA PHE A 48 -13.24 -19.32 -18.15
C PHE A 48 -14.31 -18.28 -17.78
N THR A 49 -15.30 -18.09 -18.66
CA THR A 49 -16.34 -17.07 -18.51
C THR A 49 -17.26 -17.36 -17.32
N ARG A 50 -17.69 -18.62 -17.15
CA ARG A 50 -18.52 -19.10 -16.00
C ARG A 50 -17.95 -18.74 -14.61
N ASP A 51 -16.65 -18.49 -14.56
CA ASP A 51 -15.85 -18.30 -13.35
C ASP A 51 -15.49 -16.81 -13.12
N ASN A 52 -15.95 -15.92 -13.99
CA ASN A 52 -15.90 -14.47 -13.83
C ASN A 52 -16.89 -13.97 -12.74
N PRO A 53 -16.78 -12.71 -12.27
CA PRO A 53 -17.79 -12.11 -11.39
C PRO A 53 -19.18 -11.99 -12.05
N PRO A 54 -20.26 -11.89 -11.27
CA PRO A 54 -21.61 -11.64 -11.82
C PRO A 54 -21.66 -10.40 -12.72
N GLY A 55 -22.37 -10.50 -13.84
CA GLY A 55 -22.42 -9.50 -14.91
C GLY A 55 -21.35 -9.69 -16.00
N TYR A 56 -20.57 -10.76 -15.94
CA TYR A 56 -19.50 -11.09 -16.90
C TYR A 56 -19.46 -12.60 -17.25
N ARG A 57 -20.44 -13.40 -16.82
CA ARG A 57 -20.41 -14.87 -16.97
C ARG A 57 -21.11 -15.38 -18.21
N HIS A 58 -22.22 -14.77 -18.61
CA HIS A 58 -22.96 -15.05 -19.86
C HIS A 58 -24.05 -13.98 -20.11
N PRO A 59 -24.52 -13.78 -21.36
CA PRO A 59 -25.56 -12.78 -21.69
C PRO A 59 -26.86 -12.93 -20.91
N GLY A 60 -27.25 -14.16 -20.57
CA GLY A 60 -28.44 -14.42 -19.75
C GLY A 60 -28.45 -13.74 -18.37
N GLU A 61 -27.31 -13.30 -17.82
CA GLU A 61 -27.28 -12.45 -16.60
C GLU A 61 -27.94 -11.07 -16.80
N PHE A 62 -28.17 -10.66 -18.05
CA PHE A 62 -28.82 -9.42 -18.45
C PHE A 62 -30.22 -9.64 -19.04
N GLY A 63 -30.80 -10.84 -18.92
CA GLY A 63 -32.08 -11.17 -19.55
C GLY A 63 -32.04 -11.14 -21.08
N ILE A 64 -30.89 -11.46 -21.68
CA ILE A 64 -30.71 -11.56 -23.13
C ILE A 64 -30.56 -13.03 -23.50
N ASP A 65 -31.44 -13.50 -24.38
CA ASP A 65 -31.33 -14.83 -24.99
C ASP A 65 -30.12 -14.88 -25.92
N TYR A 66 -29.34 -15.96 -25.81
CA TYR A 66 -28.10 -16.12 -26.55
C TYR A 66 -27.83 -17.60 -26.85
N GLU A 67 -27.08 -17.84 -27.92
CA GLU A 67 -26.57 -19.17 -28.28
C GLU A 67 -25.11 -19.31 -27.83
N ASP A 68 -24.78 -20.43 -27.19
CA ASP A 68 -23.44 -20.74 -26.66
C ASP A 68 -22.72 -21.67 -27.66
N LEU A 69 -21.79 -21.11 -28.44
CA LEU A 69 -21.24 -21.73 -29.65
C LEU A 69 -19.81 -22.25 -29.43
N MET A 70 -19.53 -23.46 -29.93
CA MET A 70 -18.17 -23.98 -30.13
C MET A 70 -17.93 -24.19 -31.62
N ILE A 71 -17.23 -23.25 -32.25
CA ILE A 71 -17.00 -23.17 -33.69
C ILE A 71 -15.70 -23.91 -34.04
N PRO A 72 -15.71 -24.92 -34.93
CA PRO A 72 -14.49 -25.56 -35.40
C PRO A 72 -13.76 -24.70 -36.43
N THR A 73 -12.44 -24.58 -36.28
CA THR A 73 -11.55 -23.95 -37.26
C THR A 73 -11.09 -24.95 -38.32
N LYS A 74 -10.51 -24.44 -39.42
CA LYS A 74 -9.97 -25.27 -40.53
C LYS A 74 -8.86 -26.24 -40.08
N ASP A 75 -8.14 -25.92 -39.01
CA ASP A 75 -7.12 -26.77 -38.38
C ASP A 75 -7.64 -27.64 -37.22
N GLY A 76 -8.97 -27.71 -37.04
CA GLY A 76 -9.64 -28.63 -36.10
C GLY A 76 -9.71 -28.15 -34.64
N VAL A 77 -9.22 -26.95 -34.33
CA VAL A 77 -9.35 -26.32 -33.01
C VAL A 77 -10.77 -25.78 -32.84
N LYS A 78 -11.37 -25.89 -31.65
CA LYS A 78 -12.69 -25.30 -31.40
C LYS A 78 -12.58 -23.99 -30.62
N ILE A 79 -13.16 -22.92 -31.16
CA ILE A 79 -13.23 -21.60 -30.53
C ILE A 79 -14.63 -21.34 -29.95
N HIS A 80 -14.68 -20.62 -28.84
CA HIS A 80 -15.90 -20.31 -28.10
C HIS A 80 -16.48 -18.96 -28.51
N ALA A 81 -17.80 -18.86 -28.65
CA ALA A 81 -18.47 -17.60 -28.92
C ALA A 81 -19.89 -17.54 -28.33
N TRP A 82 -20.40 -16.33 -28.11
CA TRP A 82 -21.81 -16.08 -27.80
C TRP A 82 -22.48 -15.31 -28.93
N LEU A 83 -23.60 -15.83 -29.44
CA LEU A 83 -24.45 -15.13 -30.41
C LEU A 83 -25.70 -14.58 -29.71
N MET A 84 -25.78 -13.25 -29.60
CA MET A 84 -26.97 -12.52 -29.12
C MET A 84 -27.77 -12.03 -30.34
N ARG A 85 -29.04 -12.41 -30.44
CA ARG A 85 -29.93 -12.13 -31.58
C ARG A 85 -31.06 -11.19 -31.18
N GLN A 86 -31.33 -10.18 -31.99
CA GLN A 86 -32.50 -9.30 -31.83
C GLN A 86 -33.80 -10.08 -32.12
N LYS A 87 -34.96 -9.54 -31.73
CA LYS A 87 -36.26 -10.12 -32.12
C LYS A 87 -36.33 -10.29 -33.66
N ASN A 88 -35.93 -9.26 -34.43
CA ASN A 88 -35.89 -9.26 -35.90
C ASN A 88 -34.46 -9.53 -36.45
N HIS A 89 -33.83 -10.61 -36.01
CA HIS A 89 -32.42 -10.93 -36.27
C HIS A 89 -32.07 -11.19 -37.75
N ASP A 90 -33.06 -11.56 -38.55
CA ASP A 90 -33.00 -11.81 -39.99
C ASP A 90 -32.86 -10.55 -40.85
N THR A 91 -33.20 -9.38 -40.31
CA THR A 91 -33.10 -8.08 -41.01
C THR A 91 -32.01 -7.17 -40.47
N ARG A 92 -31.55 -7.42 -39.23
CA ARG A 92 -30.59 -6.58 -38.50
C ARG A 92 -29.12 -6.93 -38.83
N PRO A 93 -28.21 -5.94 -38.88
CA PRO A 93 -26.78 -6.20 -39.02
C PRO A 93 -26.25 -7.10 -37.91
N THR A 94 -25.30 -7.97 -38.25
CA THR A 94 -24.66 -8.87 -37.29
C THR A 94 -23.21 -8.47 -37.11
N LEU A 95 -22.88 -8.04 -35.90
CA LEU A 95 -21.56 -7.54 -35.53
C LEU A 95 -20.74 -8.69 -34.90
N ILE A 96 -19.66 -9.07 -35.57
CA ILE A 96 -18.65 -10.01 -35.06
C ILE A 96 -17.61 -9.21 -34.27
N PHE A 97 -17.61 -9.37 -32.95
CA PHE A 97 -16.76 -8.60 -32.04
C PHE A 97 -15.50 -9.38 -31.65
N PHE A 98 -14.38 -8.96 -32.23
CA PHE A 98 -13.02 -9.40 -31.92
C PHE A 98 -12.40 -8.55 -30.80
N HIS A 99 -12.08 -9.17 -29.66
CA HIS A 99 -11.57 -8.47 -28.48
C HIS A 99 -10.05 -8.21 -28.52
N GLY A 100 -9.56 -7.31 -27.65
CA GLY A 100 -8.12 -7.07 -27.47
C GLY A 100 -7.36 -8.26 -26.86
N ASN A 101 -6.04 -8.18 -26.79
CA ASN A 101 -5.13 -9.30 -26.47
C ASN A 101 -5.21 -9.94 -25.07
N ALA A 102 -6.11 -9.51 -24.18
CA ALA A 102 -6.09 -9.89 -22.77
C ALA A 102 -7.48 -10.12 -22.16
N GLY A 103 -7.69 -11.35 -21.66
CA GLY A 103 -8.93 -11.81 -21.02
C GLY A 103 -10.02 -12.27 -21.98
N ASN A 104 -10.91 -13.13 -21.46
CA ASN A 104 -12.00 -13.76 -22.19
C ASN A 104 -13.14 -12.79 -22.60
N ILE A 105 -14.02 -13.25 -23.49
CA ILE A 105 -15.22 -12.51 -23.96
C ILE A 105 -16.11 -11.99 -22.84
N GLY A 106 -16.17 -12.66 -21.69
CA GLY A 106 -16.93 -12.22 -20.53
C GLY A 106 -16.56 -10.80 -20.10
N TYR A 107 -15.28 -10.41 -20.19
CA TYR A 107 -14.80 -9.06 -19.90
C TYR A 107 -15.15 -8.00 -20.97
N ARG A 108 -15.85 -8.38 -22.04
CA ARG A 108 -16.42 -7.47 -23.05
C ARG A 108 -17.95 -7.49 -23.06
N LEU A 109 -18.56 -8.46 -22.37
CA LEU A 109 -20.00 -8.63 -22.31
C LEU A 109 -20.76 -7.35 -21.94
N PRO A 110 -20.37 -6.52 -20.95
CA PRO A 110 -21.11 -5.29 -20.67
C PRO A 110 -21.12 -4.28 -21.82
N ASN A 111 -20.07 -4.21 -22.64
CA ASN A 111 -20.08 -3.39 -23.87
C ASN A 111 -20.98 -4.03 -24.93
N ALA A 112 -20.86 -5.35 -25.14
CA ALA A 112 -21.69 -6.10 -26.08
C ALA A 112 -23.19 -6.00 -25.76
N VAL A 113 -23.57 -5.97 -24.47
CA VAL A 113 -24.94 -5.70 -23.99
C VAL A 113 -25.40 -4.29 -24.36
N GLN A 114 -24.53 -3.28 -24.32
CA GLN A 114 -24.89 -1.93 -24.79
C GLN A 114 -24.98 -1.85 -26.32
N LEU A 115 -24.12 -2.56 -27.07
CA LEU A 115 -24.27 -2.69 -28.52
C LEU A 115 -25.64 -3.31 -28.86
N TYR A 116 -25.99 -4.41 -28.20
CA TYR A 116 -27.30 -5.06 -28.35
C TYR A 116 -28.47 -4.11 -28.02
N ARG A 117 -28.45 -3.43 -26.86
CA ARG A 117 -29.58 -2.62 -26.39
C ARG A 117 -29.67 -1.23 -27.05
N LYS A 118 -28.55 -0.52 -27.21
CA LYS A 118 -28.48 0.88 -27.67
C LYS A 118 -28.20 1.05 -29.16
N VAL A 119 -27.59 0.06 -29.82
CA VAL A 119 -27.37 0.08 -31.28
C VAL A 119 -28.39 -0.78 -32.01
N GLY A 120 -28.94 -1.82 -31.38
CA GLY A 120 -30.05 -2.62 -31.94
C GLY A 120 -29.60 -3.66 -32.96
N VAL A 121 -28.37 -4.17 -32.84
CA VAL A 121 -27.73 -5.15 -33.74
C VAL A 121 -27.66 -6.55 -33.11
N ASN A 122 -27.51 -7.59 -33.94
CA ASN A 122 -27.06 -8.89 -33.45
C ASN A 122 -25.56 -8.80 -33.12
N VAL A 123 -25.08 -9.59 -32.14
CA VAL A 123 -23.67 -9.59 -31.74
C VAL A 123 -23.16 -11.02 -31.58
N LEU A 124 -22.16 -11.39 -32.39
CA LEU A 124 -21.32 -12.57 -32.15
C LEU A 124 -20.06 -12.13 -31.41
N LEU A 125 -19.92 -12.52 -30.14
CA LEU A 125 -18.78 -12.20 -29.30
C LEU A 125 -17.83 -13.40 -29.23
N VAL A 126 -16.62 -13.29 -29.78
CA VAL A 126 -15.74 -14.45 -30.09
C VAL A 126 -14.48 -14.46 -29.21
N ASP A 127 -14.18 -15.59 -28.56
CA ASP A 127 -12.91 -15.86 -27.86
C ASP A 127 -11.95 -16.57 -28.81
N TYR A 128 -10.74 -16.04 -29.00
CA TYR A 128 -9.69 -16.71 -29.81
C TYR A 128 -9.24 -18.04 -29.20
N ARG A 129 -8.56 -18.88 -29.98
CA ARG A 129 -7.91 -20.10 -29.49
C ARG A 129 -7.06 -19.84 -28.25
N GLY A 130 -7.21 -20.70 -27.25
CA GLY A 130 -6.59 -20.58 -25.94
C GLY A 130 -7.27 -19.61 -24.96
N PHE A 131 -8.10 -18.66 -25.40
CA PHE A 131 -8.91 -17.76 -24.54
C PHE A 131 -10.21 -18.45 -24.09
N GLY A 132 -10.80 -18.01 -22.97
CA GLY A 132 -12.11 -18.47 -22.54
C GLY A 132 -12.28 -20.00 -22.48
N HIS A 133 -13.27 -20.51 -23.20
CA HIS A 133 -13.50 -21.93 -23.40
C HIS A 133 -12.89 -22.49 -24.71
N SER A 134 -12.24 -21.65 -25.52
CA SER A 134 -11.54 -22.05 -26.73
C SER A 134 -10.34 -22.95 -26.46
N GLU A 135 -10.16 -23.92 -27.35
CA GLU A 135 -9.05 -24.88 -27.37
C GLU A 135 -7.77 -24.26 -27.96
N GLY A 136 -6.64 -24.97 -27.94
CA GLY A 136 -5.38 -24.55 -28.56
C GLY A 136 -4.54 -23.52 -27.78
N GLU A 137 -3.46 -23.04 -28.40
CA GLU A 137 -2.64 -21.90 -27.94
C GLU A 137 -2.69 -20.75 -28.97
N PRO A 138 -2.71 -19.48 -28.56
CA PRO A 138 -2.80 -18.33 -29.46
C PRO A 138 -1.48 -18.08 -30.21
N SER A 139 -1.60 -17.78 -31.50
CA SER A 139 -0.52 -17.32 -32.38
C SER A 139 -1.12 -16.36 -33.42
N GLU A 140 -0.29 -15.57 -34.11
CA GLU A 140 -0.80 -14.68 -35.19
C GLU A 140 -1.58 -15.47 -36.26
N GLU A 141 -1.02 -16.54 -36.80
CA GLU A 141 -1.71 -17.38 -37.80
C GLU A 141 -2.94 -18.09 -37.23
N GLY A 142 -2.90 -18.50 -35.96
CA GLY A 142 -4.04 -19.11 -35.30
C GLY A 142 -5.23 -18.16 -35.18
N LEU A 143 -5.00 -16.92 -34.76
CA LEU A 143 -6.05 -15.90 -34.63
C LEU A 143 -6.66 -15.49 -35.99
N LYS A 144 -5.89 -15.60 -37.09
CA LYS A 144 -6.41 -15.42 -38.45
C LYS A 144 -7.41 -16.53 -38.81
N LEU A 145 -7.04 -17.79 -38.55
CA LEU A 145 -7.94 -18.95 -38.74
C LEU A 145 -9.19 -18.89 -37.85
N ASP A 146 -9.07 -18.38 -36.63
CA ASP A 146 -10.20 -18.20 -35.72
C ASP A 146 -11.21 -17.17 -36.25
N ALA A 147 -10.71 -16.08 -36.84
CA ALA A 147 -11.53 -15.03 -37.43
C ALA A 147 -12.24 -15.50 -38.71
N GLU A 148 -11.54 -16.24 -39.57
CA GLU A 148 -12.15 -16.91 -40.73
C GLU A 148 -13.25 -17.88 -40.26
N ALA A 149 -12.99 -18.69 -39.24
CA ALA A 149 -13.96 -19.65 -38.72
C ALA A 149 -15.21 -18.98 -38.12
N ALA A 150 -15.06 -17.85 -37.42
CA ALA A 150 -16.18 -17.06 -36.91
C ALA A 150 -17.04 -16.48 -38.05
N LEU A 151 -16.42 -16.03 -39.15
CA LEU A 151 -17.14 -15.55 -40.34
C LEU A 151 -17.83 -16.69 -41.09
N ASP A 152 -17.15 -17.82 -41.28
CA ASP A 152 -17.70 -19.04 -41.89
C ASP A 152 -18.89 -19.57 -41.09
N ALA A 153 -18.83 -19.54 -39.76
CA ALA A 153 -19.93 -19.92 -38.87
C ALA A 153 -21.16 -19.02 -38.99
N MET A 154 -20.99 -17.72 -39.28
CA MET A 154 -22.12 -16.82 -39.56
C MET A 154 -22.66 -17.00 -40.98
N TYR A 155 -21.78 -17.24 -41.96
CA TYR A 155 -22.18 -17.50 -43.35
C TYR A 155 -22.94 -18.83 -43.55
N ALA A 156 -22.72 -19.81 -42.68
CA ALA A 156 -23.45 -21.08 -42.67
C ALA A 156 -24.89 -20.98 -42.12
N ARG A 157 -25.30 -19.81 -41.60
CA ARG A 157 -26.61 -19.61 -40.97
C ARG A 157 -27.65 -19.12 -41.95
N THR A 158 -28.89 -19.56 -41.74
CA THR A 158 -30.08 -19.14 -42.51
C THR A 158 -30.98 -18.17 -41.74
N ASP A 159 -30.69 -17.92 -40.46
CA ASP A 159 -31.48 -17.06 -39.56
C ASP A 159 -30.92 -15.63 -39.40
N ILE A 160 -29.81 -15.29 -40.04
CA ILE A 160 -29.20 -13.94 -39.99
C ILE A 160 -28.89 -13.41 -41.39
N ASP A 161 -28.95 -12.09 -41.55
CA ASP A 161 -28.58 -11.44 -42.81
C ASP A 161 -27.06 -11.48 -43.04
N THR A 162 -26.61 -12.44 -43.84
CA THR A 162 -25.20 -12.60 -44.20
C THR A 162 -24.69 -11.49 -45.14
N SER A 163 -25.56 -10.68 -45.73
CA SER A 163 -25.15 -9.48 -46.49
C SER A 163 -24.77 -8.30 -45.60
N LYS A 164 -25.13 -8.36 -44.30
CA LYS A 164 -24.91 -7.29 -43.30
C LYS A 164 -23.96 -7.71 -42.17
N LEU A 165 -22.96 -8.55 -42.45
CA LEU A 165 -21.94 -8.93 -41.47
C LEU A 165 -20.89 -7.82 -41.29
N VAL A 166 -20.72 -7.36 -40.06
CA VAL A 166 -19.82 -6.27 -39.68
C VAL A 166 -18.74 -6.80 -38.76
N VAL A 167 -17.47 -6.49 -39.02
CA VAL A 167 -16.37 -6.88 -38.12
C VAL A 167 -16.01 -5.69 -37.22
N PHE A 168 -16.08 -5.89 -35.90
CA PHE A 168 -15.70 -4.89 -34.91
C PHE A 168 -14.50 -5.38 -34.11
N GLY A 169 -13.43 -4.59 -34.11
CA GLY A 169 -12.19 -4.90 -33.43
C GLY A 169 -11.71 -3.79 -32.53
N ARG A 170 -11.27 -4.16 -31.30
CA ARG A 170 -10.52 -3.26 -30.41
C ARG A 170 -9.07 -3.71 -30.28
N SER A 171 -8.11 -2.80 -30.44
CA SER A 171 -6.69 -3.08 -30.24
C SER A 171 -6.21 -4.22 -31.16
N LEU A 172 -5.67 -5.32 -30.61
CA LEU A 172 -5.40 -6.55 -31.37
C LEU A 172 -6.60 -7.03 -32.20
N GLY A 173 -7.82 -6.98 -31.66
CA GLY A 173 -9.02 -7.37 -32.40
C GLY A 173 -9.30 -6.47 -33.60
N GLY A 174 -8.81 -5.23 -33.58
CA GLY A 174 -8.78 -4.35 -34.74
C GLY A 174 -7.87 -4.87 -35.85
N ALA A 175 -6.69 -5.40 -35.49
CA ALA A 175 -5.80 -6.06 -36.45
C ALA A 175 -6.41 -7.33 -37.05
N VAL A 176 -7.09 -8.13 -36.22
CA VAL A 176 -7.87 -9.30 -36.66
C VAL A 176 -8.98 -8.88 -37.64
N SER A 177 -9.70 -7.80 -37.33
CA SER A 177 -10.77 -7.25 -38.18
C SER A 177 -10.27 -6.73 -39.53
N VAL A 178 -9.14 -6.00 -39.53
CA VAL A 178 -8.46 -5.54 -40.77
C VAL A 178 -8.01 -6.74 -41.61
N HIS A 179 -7.42 -7.76 -41.00
CA HIS A 179 -7.02 -8.97 -41.70
C HIS A 179 -8.20 -9.68 -42.36
N LEU A 180 -9.26 -9.97 -41.60
CA LEU A 180 -10.43 -10.70 -42.09
C LEU A 180 -11.15 -9.94 -43.22
N ALA A 181 -11.30 -8.61 -43.08
CA ALA A 181 -11.91 -7.77 -44.10
C ALA A 181 -11.05 -7.62 -45.38
N ALA A 182 -9.73 -7.70 -45.26
CA ALA A 182 -8.82 -7.72 -46.42
C ALA A 182 -8.77 -9.10 -47.10
N LYS A 183 -8.96 -10.17 -46.32
CA LYS A 183 -8.95 -11.57 -46.78
C LYS A 183 -10.25 -11.96 -47.49
N GLU A 184 -11.39 -11.57 -46.93
CA GLU A 184 -12.74 -11.92 -47.40
C GLU A 184 -13.55 -10.67 -47.79
N PRO A 185 -13.09 -9.84 -48.75
CA PRO A 185 -13.61 -8.48 -48.95
C PRO A 185 -15.04 -8.40 -49.47
N SER A 186 -15.55 -9.46 -50.11
CA SER A 186 -16.95 -9.57 -50.56
C SER A 186 -17.91 -10.03 -49.45
N ARG A 187 -17.38 -10.51 -48.31
CA ARG A 187 -18.15 -11.14 -47.23
C ARG A 187 -18.27 -10.30 -45.96
N VAL A 188 -17.53 -9.19 -45.90
CA VAL A 188 -17.59 -8.22 -44.80
C VAL A 188 -18.24 -6.95 -45.34
N ALA A 189 -19.37 -6.55 -44.76
CA ALA A 189 -20.16 -5.39 -45.18
C ALA A 189 -19.57 -4.06 -44.67
N ALA A 190 -19.02 -4.04 -43.46
CA ALA A 190 -18.32 -2.89 -42.88
C ALA A 190 -17.31 -3.30 -41.81
N VAL A 191 -16.38 -2.38 -41.51
CA VAL A 191 -15.30 -2.56 -40.53
C VAL A 191 -15.41 -1.47 -39.46
N ILE A 192 -15.28 -1.85 -38.19
CA ILE A 192 -15.21 -0.91 -37.06
C ILE A 192 -13.89 -1.16 -36.32
N LEU A 193 -13.09 -0.11 -36.15
CA LEU A 193 -11.78 -0.16 -35.49
C LEU A 193 -11.76 0.78 -34.29
N GLU A 194 -11.54 0.25 -33.09
CA GLU A 194 -11.36 1.02 -31.88
C GLU A 194 -9.92 0.88 -31.37
N ASN A 195 -9.24 2.00 -31.11
CA ASN A 195 -7.93 2.02 -30.43
C ASN A 195 -6.89 1.02 -31.01
N THR A 196 -6.78 0.99 -32.34
CA THR A 196 -6.01 0.00 -33.13
C THR A 196 -4.65 0.55 -33.57
N PHE A 197 -3.63 -0.31 -33.59
CA PHE A 197 -2.23 0.04 -33.89
C PHE A 197 -1.84 -0.19 -35.37
N LEU A 198 -0.74 0.42 -35.84
CA LEU A 198 -0.24 0.27 -37.22
C LEU A 198 0.39 -1.10 -37.52
N SER A 199 1.30 -1.55 -36.66
CA SER A 199 1.90 -2.90 -36.69
C SER A 199 2.51 -3.23 -35.32
N ILE A 200 2.87 -4.49 -35.06
CA ILE A 200 3.64 -4.84 -33.85
C ILE A 200 5.02 -4.17 -33.88
N SER A 201 5.65 -4.06 -35.05
CA SER A 201 6.92 -3.34 -35.23
C SER A 201 6.82 -1.88 -34.77
N SER A 202 5.78 -1.16 -35.21
CA SER A 202 5.52 0.24 -34.80
C SER A 202 5.22 0.35 -33.30
N MET A 203 4.56 -0.65 -32.70
CA MET A 203 4.32 -0.69 -31.25
C MET A 203 5.61 -0.94 -30.45
N VAL A 204 6.53 -1.76 -30.95
CA VAL A 204 7.86 -1.94 -30.35
C VAL A 204 8.66 -0.63 -30.39
N ASP A 205 8.63 0.10 -31.50
CA ASP A 205 9.31 1.39 -31.62
C ASP A 205 8.78 2.44 -30.63
N ALA A 206 7.47 2.47 -30.40
CA ALA A 206 6.83 3.40 -29.47
C ALA A 206 7.05 3.02 -27.99
N LEU A 207 6.97 1.73 -27.64
CA LEU A 207 6.98 1.26 -26.25
C LEU A 207 8.36 0.84 -25.74
N MET A 208 9.26 0.41 -26.63
CA MET A 208 10.61 -0.08 -26.29
C MET A 208 11.67 0.44 -27.30
N PRO A 209 11.92 1.76 -27.38
CA PRO A 209 12.79 2.34 -28.42
C PRO A 209 14.23 1.80 -28.43
N PHE A 210 14.73 1.31 -27.29
CA PHE A 210 16.05 0.68 -27.19
C PHE A 210 16.14 -0.68 -27.92
N LEU A 211 15.01 -1.33 -28.17
CA LEU A 211 14.93 -2.62 -28.86
C LEU A 211 14.75 -2.47 -30.38
N SER A 212 14.49 -1.26 -30.89
CA SER A 212 14.27 -0.96 -32.31
C SER A 212 15.43 -1.35 -33.22
N TYR A 213 16.66 -1.43 -32.70
CA TYR A 213 17.83 -1.92 -33.45
C TYR A 213 17.91 -3.45 -33.54
N ALA A 214 17.34 -4.16 -32.56
CA ALA A 214 17.36 -5.62 -32.49
C ALA A 214 16.11 -6.27 -33.11
N LYS A 215 15.02 -5.51 -33.29
CA LYS A 215 13.73 -6.05 -33.77
C LYS A 215 13.80 -6.92 -35.04
N PRO A 216 14.64 -6.68 -36.07
CA PRO A 216 14.69 -7.56 -37.25
C PRO A 216 15.21 -8.97 -36.96
N LEU A 217 15.94 -9.15 -35.84
CA LEU A 217 16.52 -10.43 -35.42
C LEU A 217 15.61 -11.21 -34.47
N VAL A 218 14.63 -10.55 -33.84
CA VAL A 218 13.81 -11.14 -32.77
C VAL A 218 12.31 -11.09 -33.03
N LEU A 219 11.79 -10.17 -33.85
CA LEU A 219 10.36 -10.01 -34.06
C LEU A 219 9.86 -10.92 -35.18
N ARG A 220 8.99 -11.87 -34.85
CA ARG A 220 8.39 -12.85 -35.77
C ARG A 220 6.89 -12.63 -35.99
N MET A 221 6.30 -11.64 -35.31
CA MET A 221 4.89 -11.26 -35.38
C MET A 221 4.79 -9.88 -36.06
N ASP A 222 3.89 -9.71 -37.00
CA ASP A 222 3.79 -8.50 -37.84
C ASP A 222 2.50 -7.72 -37.55
N TRP A 223 1.33 -8.36 -37.67
CA TRP A 223 -0.01 -7.73 -37.63
C TRP A 223 -0.04 -6.36 -38.33
N ASN A 224 0.36 -6.33 -39.60
CA ASN A 224 0.67 -5.11 -40.35
C ASN A 224 -0.58 -4.44 -40.94
N ASN A 225 -1.28 -3.69 -40.11
CA ASN A 225 -2.47 -2.95 -40.49
C ASN A 225 -2.14 -1.77 -41.42
N GLU A 226 -0.96 -1.14 -41.30
CA GLU A 226 -0.50 -0.10 -42.25
C GLU A 226 -0.43 -0.62 -43.69
N LYS A 227 -0.02 -1.88 -43.89
CA LYS A 227 0.01 -2.53 -45.21
C LYS A 227 -1.36 -3.04 -45.67
N ALA A 228 -2.23 -3.46 -44.75
CA ALA A 228 -3.52 -4.08 -45.09
C ALA A 228 -4.67 -3.08 -45.26
N ILE A 229 -4.73 -2.01 -44.44
CA ILE A 229 -5.83 -1.04 -44.48
C ILE A 229 -6.03 -0.31 -45.82
N PRO A 230 -5.00 -0.04 -46.67
CA PRO A 230 -5.21 0.59 -47.97
C PRO A 230 -5.94 -0.29 -48.98
N ALA A 231 -6.06 -1.60 -48.74
CA ALA A 231 -6.75 -2.53 -49.64
C ALA A 231 -8.25 -2.71 -49.30
N LEU A 232 -8.69 -2.22 -48.14
CA LEU A 232 -10.09 -2.33 -47.71
C LEU A 232 -11.00 -1.42 -48.54
N LYS A 233 -12.05 -2.01 -49.11
CA LYS A 233 -13.08 -1.29 -49.89
C LYS A 233 -14.34 -0.99 -49.08
N GLN A 234 -14.56 -1.75 -48.01
CA GLN A 234 -15.71 -1.61 -47.11
C GLN A 234 -15.74 -0.22 -46.46
N PRO A 235 -16.92 0.30 -46.07
CA PRO A 235 -17.03 1.38 -45.10
C PRO A 235 -16.27 1.07 -43.80
N ILE A 236 -15.54 2.05 -43.28
CA ILE A 236 -14.76 1.93 -42.04
C ILE A 236 -15.15 3.04 -41.05
N LEU A 237 -15.47 2.65 -39.81
CA LEU A 237 -15.58 3.55 -38.67
C LEU A 237 -14.35 3.40 -37.77
N LEU A 238 -13.61 4.49 -37.57
CA LEU A 238 -12.47 4.55 -36.66
C LEU A 238 -12.84 5.33 -35.39
N ILE A 239 -12.85 4.64 -34.25
CA ILE A 239 -13.13 5.22 -32.93
C ILE A 239 -11.83 5.35 -32.14
N ALA A 240 -11.45 6.57 -31.77
CA ALA A 240 -10.17 6.85 -31.13
C ALA A 240 -10.35 7.51 -29.75
N GLY A 241 -9.87 6.84 -28.70
CA GLY A 241 -9.70 7.42 -27.37
C GLY A 241 -8.62 8.48 -27.38
N MET A 242 -8.98 9.75 -27.12
CA MET A 242 -8.04 10.87 -27.16
C MET A 242 -7.01 10.86 -26.01
N GLN A 243 -7.15 9.94 -25.04
CA GLN A 243 -6.24 9.70 -23.92
C GLN A 243 -5.83 8.22 -23.84
N ASP A 244 -5.79 7.51 -24.98
CA ASP A 244 -5.28 6.13 -25.02
C ASP A 244 -3.83 6.06 -24.50
N GLU A 245 -3.66 5.30 -23.44
CA GLU A 245 -2.43 5.14 -22.68
C GLU A 245 -1.56 3.96 -23.15
N LEU A 246 -2.05 3.15 -24.11
CA LEU A 246 -1.40 1.95 -24.62
C LEU A 246 -1.06 2.04 -26.10
N VAL A 247 -2.00 2.48 -26.96
CA VAL A 247 -1.78 2.67 -28.39
C VAL A 247 -1.61 4.16 -28.69
N PRO A 248 -0.46 4.60 -29.23
CA PRO A 248 -0.25 6.01 -29.57
C PRO A 248 -1.34 6.53 -30.51
N HIS A 249 -2.01 7.63 -30.14
CA HIS A 249 -3.10 8.24 -30.93
C HIS A 249 -2.75 8.46 -32.41
N ALA A 250 -1.49 8.79 -32.70
CA ALA A 250 -0.98 8.93 -34.07
C ALA A 250 -1.16 7.68 -34.94
N HIS A 251 -1.19 6.47 -34.37
CA HIS A 251 -1.46 5.22 -35.09
C HIS A 251 -2.87 5.21 -35.68
N MET A 252 -3.89 5.57 -34.89
CA MET A 252 -5.28 5.65 -35.36
C MET A 252 -5.47 6.74 -36.42
N GLN A 253 -4.82 7.90 -36.25
CA GLN A 253 -4.81 8.96 -37.27
C GLN A 253 -4.16 8.49 -38.57
N ARG A 254 -3.05 7.75 -38.48
CA ARG A 254 -2.34 7.20 -39.64
C ARG A 254 -3.16 6.12 -40.35
N LEU A 255 -3.82 5.22 -39.61
CA LEU A 255 -4.75 4.24 -40.17
C LEU A 255 -5.89 4.92 -40.94
N ARG A 256 -6.52 5.96 -40.37
CA ARG A 256 -7.54 6.76 -41.06
C ARG A 256 -7.01 7.32 -42.39
N ASN A 257 -5.81 7.89 -42.39
CA ASN A 257 -5.22 8.51 -43.58
C ASN A 257 -4.82 7.50 -44.66
N LEU A 258 -4.59 6.23 -44.28
CA LEU A 258 -4.23 5.14 -45.19
C LEU A 258 -5.44 4.41 -45.80
N ALA A 259 -6.63 4.54 -45.21
CA ALA A 259 -7.87 3.90 -45.64
C ALA A 259 -8.47 4.50 -46.95
N MET A 260 -7.63 4.92 -47.89
CA MET A 260 -8.00 5.71 -49.07
C MET A 260 -8.90 4.98 -50.07
N SER A 261 -8.89 3.64 -50.09
CA SER A 261 -9.72 2.82 -50.99
C SER A 261 -11.09 2.43 -50.42
N SER A 262 -11.38 2.83 -49.17
CA SER A 262 -12.67 2.59 -48.53
C SER A 262 -13.78 3.44 -49.15
N GLN A 263 -14.95 2.83 -49.35
CA GLN A 263 -16.18 3.53 -49.78
C GLN A 263 -16.57 4.71 -48.86
N ARG A 264 -16.27 4.62 -47.56
CA ARG A 264 -16.60 5.66 -46.56
C ARG A 264 -15.73 5.49 -45.32
N VAL A 265 -14.93 6.51 -45.00
CA VAL A 265 -14.13 6.55 -43.76
C VAL A 265 -14.75 7.53 -42.77
N VAL A 266 -15.30 7.03 -41.66
CA VAL A 266 -15.83 7.83 -40.54
C VAL A 266 -14.81 7.86 -39.41
N TRP A 267 -14.61 9.04 -38.80
CA TRP A 267 -13.69 9.25 -37.69
C TRP A 267 -14.42 9.80 -36.49
N TYR A 268 -14.40 9.05 -35.38
CA TYR A 268 -15.04 9.43 -34.13
C TYR A 268 -14.01 9.53 -32.99
N PRO A 269 -13.55 10.75 -32.64
CA PRO A 269 -12.67 10.96 -31.49
C PRO A 269 -13.51 10.99 -30.20
N VAL A 270 -13.06 10.29 -29.16
CA VAL A 270 -13.69 10.29 -27.83
C VAL A 270 -12.87 11.16 -26.86
N PRO A 271 -13.35 12.38 -26.51
CA PRO A 271 -12.68 13.21 -25.52
C PRO A 271 -12.59 12.49 -24.17
N GLY A 272 -11.38 12.38 -23.61
CA GLY A 272 -11.15 11.65 -22.35
C GLY A 272 -11.28 10.13 -22.44
N GLY A 273 -11.48 9.55 -23.63
CA GLY A 273 -11.46 8.11 -23.85
C GLY A 273 -10.07 7.51 -23.67
N THR A 274 -9.94 6.49 -22.83
CA THR A 274 -8.73 5.67 -22.64
C THR A 274 -8.85 4.34 -23.41
N HIS A 275 -7.82 3.50 -23.40
CA HIS A 275 -7.75 2.30 -24.24
C HIS A 275 -8.97 1.36 -24.10
N ASN A 276 -9.45 1.16 -22.87
CA ASN A 276 -10.53 0.22 -22.55
C ASN A 276 -11.91 0.86 -22.30
N ASP A 277 -11.96 2.15 -21.95
CA ASP A 277 -13.17 2.83 -21.47
C ASP A 277 -13.77 3.84 -22.46
N SER A 278 -13.26 3.92 -23.69
CA SER A 278 -13.75 4.86 -24.73
C SER A 278 -15.27 4.80 -24.95
N TRP A 279 -15.87 3.61 -24.91
CA TRP A 279 -17.33 3.42 -24.95
C TRP A 279 -18.10 3.94 -23.71
N LEU A 280 -17.47 3.96 -22.53
CA LEU A 280 -18.03 4.55 -21.29
C LEU A 280 -17.86 6.07 -21.28
N ARG A 281 -16.73 6.57 -21.79
CA ARG A 281 -16.40 8.01 -21.85
C ARG A 281 -17.20 8.74 -22.92
N GLY A 282 -17.42 8.11 -24.07
CA GLY A 282 -18.27 8.64 -25.14
C GLY A 282 -19.77 8.52 -24.83
N GLY A 283 -20.16 7.66 -23.86
CA GLY A 283 -21.54 7.53 -23.39
C GLY A 283 -22.52 7.26 -24.52
N ASP A 284 -23.70 7.90 -24.46
CA ASP A 284 -24.73 7.72 -25.49
C ASP A 284 -24.32 8.22 -26.88
N LYS A 285 -23.40 9.19 -26.97
CA LYS A 285 -22.88 9.68 -28.26
C LYS A 285 -22.07 8.59 -28.99
N TYR A 286 -21.28 7.81 -28.27
CA TYR A 286 -20.55 6.67 -28.84
C TYR A 286 -21.49 5.65 -29.49
N PHE A 287 -22.60 5.34 -28.81
CA PHE A 287 -23.60 4.40 -29.33
C PHE A 287 -24.46 4.99 -30.46
N ALA A 288 -24.74 6.29 -30.43
CA ALA A 288 -25.44 6.98 -31.51
C ALA A 288 -24.62 7.00 -32.82
N GLU A 289 -23.31 7.27 -32.74
CA GLU A 289 -22.40 7.27 -33.90
C GLU A 289 -22.23 5.86 -34.50
N LEU A 290 -22.14 4.83 -33.65
CA LEU A 290 -22.19 3.43 -34.08
C LEU A 290 -23.50 3.10 -34.80
N ARG A 291 -24.64 3.59 -34.30
CA ARG A 291 -25.95 3.38 -34.94
C ARG A 291 -26.02 4.08 -36.29
N GLN A 292 -25.68 5.37 -36.36
CA GLN A 292 -25.69 6.17 -37.58
C GLN A 292 -24.74 5.62 -38.67
N PHE A 293 -23.63 4.99 -38.28
CA PHE A 293 -22.76 4.28 -39.21
C PHE A 293 -23.43 3.03 -39.81
N LEU A 294 -24.21 2.29 -39.01
CA LEU A 294 -24.85 1.01 -39.37
C LEU A 294 -26.27 1.15 -39.94
N GLU A 295 -26.93 2.30 -39.76
CA GLU A 295 -28.25 2.63 -40.34
C GLU A 295 -28.22 2.50 -41.89
N VAL A 296 -27.10 2.85 -42.51
CA VAL A 296 -26.89 2.73 -43.97
C VAL A 296 -26.92 1.27 -44.45
N LEU A 297 -26.49 0.32 -43.61
CA LEU A 297 -26.53 -1.12 -43.93
C LEU A 297 -27.92 -1.74 -43.69
N SER A 298 -28.80 -1.05 -42.99
CA SER A 298 -30.11 -1.57 -42.51
C SER A 298 -31.32 -0.84 -43.11
N GLY A 299 -31.10 0.07 -44.06
CA GLY A 299 -32.19 0.82 -44.72
C GLY A 299 -32.87 1.86 -43.81
N GLY A 300 -32.26 2.21 -42.68
CA GLY A 300 -32.79 3.19 -41.72
C GLY A 300 -33.60 2.63 -40.55
N ASP A 301 -33.81 1.31 -40.45
CA ASP A 301 -34.63 0.68 -39.40
C ASP A 301 -33.81 0.05 -38.25
N LEU A 302 -33.05 0.88 -37.52
CA LEU A 302 -32.37 0.51 -36.27
C LEU A 302 -33.14 1.02 -35.04
N ALA A 303 -34.43 0.65 -34.92
CA ALA A 303 -35.20 0.87 -33.70
C ALA A 303 -34.53 0.18 -32.48
N CYS A 304 -34.47 0.90 -31.36
CA CYS A 304 -33.96 0.42 -30.07
C CYS A 304 -35.05 -0.32 -29.28
N LEU A 305 -34.65 -1.16 -28.33
CA LEU A 305 -35.56 -1.61 -27.28
C LEU A 305 -35.87 -0.42 -26.35
N SER A 306 -37.14 -0.16 -26.08
CA SER A 306 -37.56 0.82 -25.08
C SER A 306 -37.10 0.37 -23.68
N THR A 307 -36.84 1.33 -22.80
CA THR A 307 -36.50 1.07 -21.39
C THR A 307 -37.64 0.43 -20.59
N ASP A 308 -38.84 0.39 -21.17
CA ASP A 308 -40.10 0.25 -20.45
C ASP A 308 -40.70 -1.17 -20.58
N GLU A 309 -40.11 -2.07 -21.39
CA GLU A 309 -40.45 -3.51 -21.43
C GLU A 309 -39.79 -4.33 -20.29
N VAL A 310 -39.33 -3.69 -19.21
CA VAL A 310 -38.91 -4.36 -17.97
C VAL A 310 -39.93 -4.08 -16.88
N SER A 311 -40.95 -4.93 -16.78
CA SER A 311 -42.02 -4.78 -15.78
C SER A 311 -41.49 -4.82 -14.34
N GLU A 312 -41.74 -3.75 -13.59
CA GLU A 312 -41.16 -3.52 -12.26
C GLU A 312 -41.56 -4.60 -11.22
N GLU A 313 -42.66 -5.33 -11.45
CA GLU A 313 -43.22 -6.30 -10.50
C GLU A 313 -42.37 -7.57 -10.31
N THR A 314 -41.36 -7.86 -11.14
CA THR A 314 -40.47 -9.02 -10.94
C THR A 314 -39.13 -8.65 -10.29
N ILE A 315 -38.83 -7.35 -10.08
CA ILE A 315 -37.52 -6.87 -9.56
C ILE A 315 -37.60 -6.44 -8.07
N ALA A 316 -38.75 -6.62 -7.42
CA ALA A 316 -38.98 -6.26 -6.01
C ALA A 316 -38.24 -7.13 -4.96
N SER A 317 -37.42 -8.11 -5.35
CA SER A 317 -36.74 -9.03 -4.41
C SER A 317 -35.19 -8.99 -4.41
N SER A 318 -34.56 -8.13 -5.22
CA SER A 318 -33.09 -7.94 -5.15
C SER A 318 -32.65 -6.53 -5.56
N GLY A 319 -32.55 -5.62 -4.59
CA GLY A 319 -32.11 -4.25 -4.84
C GLY A 319 -30.66 -4.16 -5.33
N LYS A 320 -30.49 -3.85 -6.62
CA LYS A 320 -29.27 -3.26 -7.20
C LYS A 320 -29.65 -2.33 -8.34
N GLU A 321 -29.14 -1.10 -8.28
CA GLU A 321 -29.28 -0.10 -9.34
C GLU A 321 -28.63 -0.55 -10.66
N ASN A 322 -29.10 -0.01 -11.78
CA ASN A 322 -28.58 -0.19 -13.15
C ASN A 322 -27.13 0.30 -13.33
N THR A 323 -26.18 -0.36 -12.66
CA THR A 323 -24.75 -0.05 -12.70
C THR A 323 -24.00 -1.07 -13.55
N ILE A 324 -23.52 -0.61 -14.71
CA ILE A 324 -22.53 -1.33 -15.51
C ILE A 324 -21.30 -1.58 -14.60
N PRO A 325 -20.87 -2.83 -14.38
CA PRO A 325 -19.86 -3.10 -13.38
C PRO A 325 -18.48 -2.53 -13.76
N THR A 326 -17.78 -2.04 -12.74
CA THR A 326 -16.65 -1.09 -12.81
C THR A 326 -15.32 -1.64 -13.36
N MET A 327 -15.24 -2.89 -13.80
CA MET A 327 -13.96 -3.47 -14.28
C MET A 327 -13.50 -2.99 -15.67
N LEU A 328 -14.38 -2.36 -16.46
CA LEU A 328 -14.02 -1.87 -17.81
C LEU A 328 -13.37 -0.47 -17.84
N GLN A 329 -13.23 0.18 -16.68
CA GLN A 329 -12.59 1.50 -16.53
C GLN A 329 -11.10 1.45 -16.15
N GLN A 330 -10.37 0.39 -16.54
CA GLN A 330 -9.00 0.14 -16.05
C GLN A 330 -7.96 -0.18 -17.15
N PRO A 331 -6.76 0.40 -17.07
CA PRO A 331 -5.62 0.01 -17.89
C PRO A 331 -5.18 -1.43 -17.66
N LEU A 332 -4.76 -2.10 -18.73
CA LEU A 332 -4.47 -3.54 -18.79
C LEU A 332 -3.11 -3.97 -18.19
N VAL A 333 -2.77 -3.49 -16.99
CA VAL A 333 -1.61 -3.98 -16.20
C VAL A 333 -2.01 -4.23 -14.74
N GLY A 334 -2.98 -5.12 -14.52
CA GLY A 334 -3.42 -5.42 -13.16
C GLY A 334 -4.30 -6.65 -12.99
N SER A 335 -3.70 -7.71 -12.43
CA SER A 335 -4.07 -8.25 -11.10
C SER A 335 -2.98 -9.22 -10.57
N LEU A 336 -2.70 -10.27 -11.34
CA LEU A 336 -1.89 -11.48 -11.06
C LEU A 336 -2.16 -12.14 -9.70
N THR A 337 -3.38 -12.68 -9.56
CA THR A 337 -3.80 -13.70 -8.57
C THR A 337 -5.29 -14.05 -8.66
N LYS A 338 -5.62 -15.31 -9.01
CA LYS A 338 -6.80 -16.13 -8.59
C LYS A 338 -7.18 -17.19 -9.64
N THR A 339 -6.52 -18.33 -9.58
CA THR A 339 -7.09 -19.61 -10.05
C THR A 339 -8.09 -20.14 -9.01
N GLN A 340 -9.16 -20.79 -9.48
CA GLN A 340 -10.15 -21.46 -8.63
C GLN A 340 -9.62 -22.78 -8.03
N LYS A 341 -10.33 -23.27 -7.01
CA LYS A 341 -10.28 -24.67 -6.52
C LYS A 341 -11.51 -25.45 -7.03
N PRO A 342 -11.42 -26.78 -7.20
CA PRO A 342 -12.43 -27.58 -7.91
C PRO A 342 -13.67 -27.91 -7.07
N LYS A 343 -14.79 -28.17 -7.75
CA LYS A 343 -15.99 -28.79 -7.17
C LYS A 343 -15.82 -30.31 -7.05
N VAL A 344 -16.30 -30.88 -5.95
CA VAL A 344 -16.59 -32.31 -5.82
C VAL A 344 -17.99 -32.57 -6.40
N MET A 345 -18.15 -33.69 -7.09
CA MET A 345 -19.37 -34.12 -7.74
C MET A 345 -20.28 -34.86 -6.76
N VAL A 346 -21.57 -34.53 -6.70
CA VAL A 346 -22.61 -35.33 -6.03
C VAL A 346 -23.82 -35.40 -6.95
N LEU A 347 -24.24 -36.62 -7.28
CA LEU A 347 -25.43 -36.89 -8.08
C LEU A 347 -26.71 -36.56 -7.30
N GLN A 348 -27.73 -36.10 -8.01
CA GLN A 348 -29.09 -36.03 -7.48
C GLN A 348 -29.71 -37.42 -7.42
N THR A 349 -30.36 -37.73 -6.30
CA THR A 349 -31.58 -38.55 -6.29
C THR A 349 -32.59 -37.93 -5.34
N THR A 350 -33.86 -38.08 -5.68
CA THR A 350 -34.98 -37.23 -5.24
C THR A 350 -35.65 -37.70 -3.95
N SER A 351 -36.28 -36.72 -3.27
CA SER A 351 -37.51 -36.84 -2.45
C SER A 351 -37.71 -38.06 -1.54
N ILE A 352 -37.78 -37.81 -0.22
CA ILE A 352 -38.84 -38.20 0.75
C ILE A 352 -38.26 -37.99 2.19
N MET A 353 -39.12 -37.82 3.21
CA MET A 353 -38.78 -37.61 4.64
C MET A 353 -38.40 -36.21 5.14
N ARG A 354 -39.03 -35.13 4.64
CA ARG A 354 -39.25 -33.91 5.46
C ARG A 354 -40.37 -34.14 6.49
N ARG A 355 -40.15 -34.99 7.50
CA ARG A 355 -40.96 -35.01 8.76
C ARG A 355 -40.38 -35.75 9.97
N ALA A 356 -39.17 -36.33 9.90
CA ALA A 356 -38.57 -37.10 11.00
C ALA A 356 -37.33 -36.45 11.67
N ALA A 357 -36.93 -35.24 11.27
CA ALA A 357 -35.66 -34.62 11.68
C ALA A 357 -35.75 -33.64 12.87
N LEU A 358 -36.95 -33.34 13.37
CA LEU A 358 -37.17 -32.32 14.43
C LEU A 358 -37.26 -32.89 15.85
N LEU A 359 -37.05 -34.20 16.03
CA LEU A 359 -37.04 -34.90 17.33
C LEU A 359 -35.75 -35.72 17.57
N ARG A 360 -34.66 -35.40 16.85
CA ARG A 360 -33.32 -36.00 17.03
C ARG A 360 -32.19 -34.96 17.15
N LEU A 361 -32.50 -33.74 17.60
CA LEU A 361 -31.53 -32.66 17.85
C LEU A 361 -31.14 -32.53 19.34
N SER A 362 -31.34 -33.58 20.14
CA SER A 362 -31.07 -33.58 21.58
C SER A 362 -30.47 -34.90 22.11
N SER A 363 -29.50 -35.49 21.39
CA SER A 363 -28.69 -36.62 21.93
C SER A 363 -27.36 -36.93 21.22
N ALA A 364 -26.89 -36.12 20.27
CA ALA A 364 -25.55 -36.28 19.69
C ALA A 364 -24.48 -35.83 20.69
N ALA A 365 -24.13 -36.72 21.61
CA ALA A 365 -23.20 -36.47 22.71
C ALA A 365 -21.84 -35.95 22.19
N ARG A 366 -21.38 -34.83 22.74
CA ARG A 366 -19.94 -34.51 22.74
C ARG A 366 -19.26 -35.49 23.69
N THR A 367 -18.79 -36.62 23.17
CA THR A 367 -17.89 -37.52 23.90
C THR A 367 -16.51 -36.86 24.02
N LEU A 368 -16.44 -35.90 24.94
CA LEU A 368 -15.22 -35.26 25.42
C LEU A 368 -14.44 -36.30 26.24
N SER A 369 -13.19 -36.56 25.89
CA SER A 369 -12.35 -37.54 26.60
C SER A 369 -11.69 -36.94 27.84
N SER A 370 -11.31 -35.66 27.78
CA SER A 370 -10.72 -34.89 28.87
C SER A 370 -10.66 -33.42 28.49
N ALA A 371 -10.67 -32.53 29.49
CA ALA A 371 -10.46 -31.10 29.31
C ALA A 371 -9.60 -30.54 30.46
N THR A 372 -8.58 -29.76 30.13
CA THR A 372 -7.70 -29.11 31.11
C THR A 372 -7.76 -27.60 30.92
N SER A 373 -8.03 -26.84 31.98
CA SER A 373 -8.15 -25.37 31.91
C SER A 373 -7.13 -24.70 32.82
N GLY A 374 -6.21 -23.92 32.23
CA GLY A 374 -5.33 -23.00 32.93
C GLY A 374 -5.86 -21.56 32.96
N GLN A 375 -4.97 -20.63 33.28
CA GLN A 375 -5.21 -19.18 33.24
C GLN A 375 -4.81 -18.57 31.89
N TYR A 376 -3.86 -19.19 31.18
CA TYR A 376 -3.27 -18.70 29.92
C TYR A 376 -3.59 -19.58 28.71
N LEU A 377 -3.90 -20.86 28.92
CA LEU A 377 -4.42 -21.76 27.89
C LEU A 377 -5.48 -22.74 28.41
N THR A 378 -6.24 -23.30 27.48
CA THR A 378 -7.14 -24.44 27.72
C THR A 378 -6.89 -25.53 26.67
N MET A 379 -7.10 -26.79 27.03
CA MET A 379 -6.89 -27.94 26.15
C MET A 379 -8.13 -28.86 26.16
N GLU A 380 -8.61 -29.19 24.96
CA GLU A 380 -9.75 -30.09 24.70
C GLU A 380 -9.29 -31.25 23.81
N THR A 381 -9.35 -32.50 24.29
CA THR A 381 -9.04 -33.67 23.46
C THR A 381 -10.31 -34.26 22.85
N ARG A 382 -10.40 -34.23 21.51
CA ARG A 382 -11.52 -34.81 20.76
C ARG A 382 -11.34 -36.32 20.54
N SER A 383 -12.46 -37.02 20.39
CA SER A 383 -12.53 -38.48 20.17
C SER A 383 -11.77 -38.99 18.93
N ASN A 384 -11.41 -38.11 18.00
CA ASN A 384 -10.56 -38.41 16.83
C ASN A 384 -9.05 -38.31 17.12
N GLY A 385 -8.64 -38.14 18.39
CA GLY A 385 -7.24 -38.04 18.81
C GLY A 385 -6.57 -36.69 18.51
N VAL A 386 -7.35 -35.64 18.22
CA VAL A 386 -6.84 -34.27 18.06
C VAL A 386 -7.05 -33.50 19.36
N ALA A 387 -5.96 -33.01 19.95
CA ALA A 387 -6.02 -32.03 21.04
C ALA A 387 -6.10 -30.61 20.47
N ILE A 388 -7.01 -29.79 20.99
CA ILE A 388 -7.15 -28.38 20.61
C ILE A 388 -6.71 -27.54 21.81
N VAL A 389 -5.56 -26.88 21.65
CA VAL A 389 -4.99 -25.96 22.63
C VAL A 389 -5.41 -24.55 22.24
N ARG A 390 -6.23 -23.91 23.09
CA ARG A 390 -6.70 -22.54 22.90
C ARG A 390 -5.93 -21.61 23.83
N LEU A 391 -5.14 -20.73 23.24
CA LEU A 391 -4.38 -19.67 23.93
C LEU A 391 -5.32 -18.52 24.30
N ASP A 392 -5.39 -18.21 25.59
CA ASP A 392 -6.25 -17.18 26.16
C ASP A 392 -5.72 -16.70 27.52
N ASP A 393 -4.84 -15.69 27.51
CA ASP A 393 -4.49 -14.95 28.74
C ASP A 393 -5.73 -14.22 29.28
N LYS A 394 -6.43 -14.80 30.25
CA LYS A 394 -7.70 -14.26 30.76
C LYS A 394 -7.59 -12.84 31.36
N ALA A 395 -6.39 -12.38 31.72
CA ALA A 395 -6.16 -11.03 32.23
C ALA A 395 -5.82 -10.00 31.13
N ALA A 396 -5.30 -10.44 29.98
CA ALA A 396 -4.81 -9.55 28.91
C ALA A 396 -5.75 -9.44 27.70
N LYS A 397 -5.64 -8.31 26.97
CA LYS A 397 -6.36 -8.08 25.70
C LYS A 397 -5.75 -8.82 24.50
N VAL A 398 -4.52 -9.29 24.63
CA VAL A 398 -3.73 -10.01 23.61
C VAL A 398 -2.96 -11.12 24.30
N ASN A 399 -2.60 -12.19 23.59
CA ASN A 399 -1.72 -13.22 24.13
C ASN A 399 -0.26 -12.78 23.93
N THR A 400 0.55 -12.83 24.99
CA THR A 400 2.02 -12.65 24.94
C THR A 400 2.71 -13.92 25.44
N ILE A 401 3.95 -14.14 25.00
CA ILE A 401 4.85 -15.13 25.60
C ILE A 401 5.49 -14.48 26.83
N SER A 402 4.81 -14.60 27.97
CA SER A 402 5.35 -14.31 29.30
C SER A 402 5.95 -15.57 29.93
N SER A 403 6.71 -15.40 31.00
CA SER A 403 7.16 -16.46 31.90
C SER A 403 6.04 -17.45 32.28
N LYS A 404 4.86 -16.92 32.65
CA LYS A 404 3.68 -17.71 33.07
C LYS A 404 3.04 -18.48 31.92
N MET A 405 2.87 -17.83 30.76
CA MET A 405 2.40 -18.50 29.54
C MET A 405 3.34 -19.63 29.13
N THR A 406 4.66 -19.40 29.23
CA THR A 406 5.69 -20.40 28.91
C THR A 406 5.62 -21.61 29.83
N ALA A 407 5.35 -21.42 31.13
CA ALA A 407 5.14 -22.50 32.08
C ALA A 407 3.90 -23.35 31.73
N GLU A 408 2.73 -22.73 31.47
CA GLU A 408 1.54 -23.48 31.05
C GLU A 408 1.75 -24.19 29.69
N MET A 409 2.44 -23.56 28.74
CA MET A 409 2.78 -24.19 27.45
C MET A 409 3.76 -25.36 27.59
N THR A 410 4.65 -25.33 28.59
CA THR A 410 5.57 -26.45 28.89
C THR A 410 4.80 -27.62 29.49
N ASN A 411 3.96 -27.39 30.49
CA ASN A 411 3.08 -28.41 31.06
C ASN A 411 2.13 -29.00 30.02
N MET A 412 1.66 -28.19 29.05
CA MET A 412 0.87 -28.66 27.91
C MET A 412 1.68 -29.62 27.01
N LEU A 413 2.95 -29.34 26.73
CA LEU A 413 3.83 -30.28 26.01
C LEU A 413 4.03 -31.58 26.79
N ASP A 414 4.24 -31.52 28.10
CA ASP A 414 4.37 -32.73 28.94
C ASP A 414 3.12 -33.61 28.87
N ASN A 415 1.93 -33.00 28.99
CA ASN A 415 0.65 -33.71 28.86
C ASN A 415 0.46 -34.28 27.44
N VAL A 416 0.73 -33.50 26.40
CA VAL A 416 0.63 -33.93 25.00
C VAL A 416 1.57 -35.08 24.70
N GLU A 417 2.80 -35.07 25.19
CA GLU A 417 3.77 -36.13 24.93
C GLU A 417 3.36 -37.43 25.62
N ASN A 418 2.95 -37.35 26.89
CA ASN A 418 2.63 -38.51 27.73
C ASN A 418 1.26 -39.15 27.45
N ASP A 419 0.23 -38.42 27.01
CA ASP A 419 -1.10 -38.99 26.73
C ASP A 419 -1.13 -39.79 25.40
N PRO A 420 -1.29 -41.13 25.42
CA PRO A 420 -1.32 -41.93 24.20
C PRO A 420 -2.57 -41.71 23.33
N ASN A 421 -3.64 -41.09 23.86
CA ASN A 421 -4.85 -40.79 23.12
C ASN A 421 -4.67 -39.61 22.16
N ILE A 422 -3.78 -38.67 22.51
CA ILE A 422 -3.44 -37.54 21.64
C ILE A 422 -2.51 -38.02 20.52
N LYS A 423 -2.95 -37.84 19.27
CA LYS A 423 -2.21 -38.18 18.04
C LYS A 423 -1.69 -36.94 17.31
N SER A 424 -2.34 -35.79 17.47
CA SER A 424 -1.92 -34.49 16.92
C SER A 424 -2.52 -33.34 17.71
N VAL A 425 -2.00 -32.14 17.52
CA VAL A 425 -2.41 -30.92 18.24
C VAL A 425 -2.70 -29.79 17.27
N VAL A 426 -3.79 -29.06 17.53
CA VAL A 426 -4.08 -27.74 16.94
C VAL A 426 -3.83 -26.67 18.00
N LEU A 427 -2.94 -25.74 17.71
CA LEU A 427 -2.71 -24.54 18.52
C LEU A 427 -3.46 -23.37 17.88
N ILE A 428 -4.48 -22.86 18.57
CA ILE A 428 -5.34 -21.75 18.13
C ILE A 428 -5.44 -20.71 19.26
N SER A 429 -5.88 -19.50 18.95
CA SER A 429 -6.19 -18.49 19.97
C SER A 429 -7.70 -18.38 20.18
N ALA A 430 -8.14 -18.20 21.43
CA ALA A 430 -9.51 -17.79 21.72
C ALA A 430 -9.70 -16.26 21.60
N LYS A 431 -8.61 -15.47 21.56
CA LYS A 431 -8.68 -14.01 21.51
C LYS A 431 -8.96 -13.50 20.10
N PRO A 432 -10.04 -12.72 19.88
CA PRO A 432 -10.41 -12.25 18.55
C PRO A 432 -9.37 -11.26 18.00
N GLY A 433 -8.76 -11.61 16.85
CA GLY A 433 -7.79 -10.74 16.17
C GLY A 433 -6.37 -10.76 16.74
N CYS A 434 -6.04 -11.69 17.64
CA CYS A 434 -4.68 -11.94 18.09
C CYS A 434 -4.43 -13.45 18.22
N PHE A 435 -3.40 -13.97 17.54
CA PHE A 435 -2.87 -15.30 17.80
C PHE A 435 -1.94 -15.23 19.02
N ILE A 436 -0.77 -14.60 18.82
CA ILE A 436 0.24 -14.27 19.82
C ILE A 436 0.96 -12.99 19.35
N ALA A 437 1.01 -11.96 20.20
CA ALA A 437 1.49 -10.62 19.86
C ALA A 437 3.02 -10.42 20.00
N GLY A 438 3.75 -11.38 20.56
CA GLY A 438 5.18 -11.33 20.80
C GLY A 438 5.55 -11.88 22.17
N ALA A 439 6.82 -11.74 22.55
CA ALA A 439 7.26 -11.87 23.94
C ALA A 439 6.70 -10.71 24.79
N ASP A 440 6.68 -10.89 26.11
CA ASP A 440 6.37 -9.78 27.01
C ASP A 440 7.54 -8.79 27.08
N ILE A 441 7.35 -7.60 26.50
CA ILE A 441 8.40 -6.56 26.41
C ILE A 441 8.68 -5.97 27.81
N ALA A 442 7.75 -6.05 28.76
CA ALA A 442 8.00 -5.59 30.12
C ALA A 442 8.91 -6.56 30.89
N GLU A 443 8.77 -7.88 30.68
CA GLU A 443 9.72 -8.87 31.19
C GLU A 443 11.12 -8.66 30.56
N LEU A 444 11.19 -8.37 29.25
CA LEU A 444 12.45 -8.06 28.56
C LEU A 444 13.13 -6.76 29.05
N GLN A 445 12.36 -5.71 29.35
CA GLN A 445 12.91 -4.46 29.89
C GLN A 445 13.39 -4.63 31.35
N ALA A 446 12.74 -5.51 32.12
CA ALA A 446 13.10 -5.75 33.52
C ALA A 446 14.46 -6.48 33.67
N CYS A 447 14.89 -7.25 32.67
CA CYS A 447 16.20 -7.89 32.66
C CYS A 447 17.33 -6.87 32.79
N SER A 448 18.15 -7.04 33.82
CA SER A 448 19.23 -6.13 34.20
C SER A 448 20.62 -6.64 33.80
N THR A 449 20.76 -7.92 33.43
CA THR A 449 22.03 -8.56 33.06
C THR A 449 21.98 -9.23 31.69
N GLU A 450 23.14 -9.46 31.09
CA GLU A 450 23.25 -10.21 29.83
C GLU A 450 22.88 -11.69 30.06
N GLU A 451 23.23 -12.24 31.22
CA GLU A 451 22.96 -13.61 31.64
C GLU A 451 21.45 -13.89 31.70
N GLU A 452 20.65 -12.99 32.27
CA GLU A 452 19.19 -13.09 32.31
C GLU A 452 18.58 -13.14 30.90
N MET A 453 19.00 -12.23 30.02
CA MET A 453 18.52 -12.18 28.63
C MET A 453 18.95 -13.41 27.83
N ARG A 454 20.17 -13.90 28.04
CA ARG A 454 20.69 -15.13 27.41
C ARG A 454 19.88 -16.33 27.89
N ALA A 455 19.62 -16.44 29.19
CA ALA A 455 18.83 -17.52 29.78
C ALA A 455 17.39 -17.54 29.22
N MET A 456 16.74 -16.37 29.10
CA MET A 456 15.40 -16.26 28.52
C MET A 456 15.36 -16.72 27.06
N SER A 457 16.31 -16.26 26.24
CA SER A 457 16.45 -16.70 24.85
C SER A 457 16.70 -18.21 24.76
N SER A 458 17.68 -18.74 25.50
CA SER A 458 18.01 -20.17 25.49
C SER A 458 16.84 -21.06 25.95
N ALA A 459 16.06 -20.63 26.96
CA ALA A 459 14.86 -21.33 27.39
C ALA A 459 13.79 -21.35 26.29
N GLY A 460 13.55 -20.21 25.63
CA GLY A 460 12.67 -20.11 24.47
C GLY A 460 13.10 -21.01 23.31
N GLN A 461 14.39 -20.99 22.95
CA GLN A 461 14.96 -21.87 21.92
C GLN A 461 14.78 -23.36 22.26
N SER A 462 15.01 -23.75 23.52
CA SER A 462 14.81 -25.12 24.01
C SER A 462 13.35 -25.56 23.86
N PHE A 463 12.39 -24.73 24.28
CA PHE A 463 10.96 -24.96 24.10
C PHE A 463 10.60 -25.13 22.61
N MET A 464 11.06 -24.22 21.73
CA MET A 464 10.78 -24.32 20.29
C MET A 464 11.43 -25.56 19.64
N ASN A 465 12.60 -26.01 20.13
CA ASN A 465 13.24 -27.22 19.66
C ASN A 465 12.45 -28.48 20.09
N ARG A 466 11.96 -28.53 21.34
CA ARG A 466 11.08 -29.62 21.82
C ARG A 466 9.80 -29.70 20.98
N LEU A 467 9.13 -28.56 20.77
CA LEU A 467 7.92 -28.46 19.94
C LEU A 467 8.17 -28.93 18.49
N ALA A 468 9.30 -28.54 17.88
CA ALA A 468 9.68 -28.92 16.52
C ALA A 468 10.19 -30.37 16.39
N ALA A 469 10.60 -31.01 17.50
CA ALA A 469 11.05 -32.40 17.54
C ALA A 469 9.93 -33.38 17.99
N SER A 470 8.75 -32.87 18.34
CA SER A 470 7.65 -33.71 18.84
C SER A 470 7.20 -34.74 17.82
N LYS A 471 7.00 -35.99 18.28
CA LYS A 471 6.51 -37.10 17.45
C LYS A 471 5.02 -36.96 17.06
N LYS A 472 4.29 -36.05 17.72
CA LYS A 472 2.87 -35.77 17.48
C LYS A 472 2.78 -34.45 16.68
N PRO A 473 2.15 -34.41 15.49
CA PRO A 473 2.13 -33.20 14.67
C PRO A 473 1.41 -32.03 15.33
N PHE A 474 2.03 -30.84 15.30
CA PHE A 474 1.45 -29.58 15.76
C PHE A 474 1.06 -28.66 14.58
N VAL A 475 -0.18 -28.17 14.58
CA VAL A 475 -0.72 -27.25 13.57
C VAL A 475 -1.04 -25.91 14.22
N ALA A 476 -0.38 -24.84 13.78
CA ALA A 476 -0.71 -23.47 14.16
C ALA A 476 -1.90 -22.95 13.33
N ALA A 477 -2.99 -22.59 14.00
CA ALA A 477 -4.20 -21.99 13.42
C ALA A 477 -4.21 -20.48 13.73
N ILE A 478 -3.85 -19.67 12.74
CA ILE A 478 -3.46 -18.27 12.90
C ILE A 478 -4.57 -17.32 12.43
N GLU A 479 -5.27 -16.71 13.38
CA GLU A 479 -6.13 -15.53 13.18
C GLU A 479 -5.49 -14.30 13.84
N GLY A 480 -5.49 -13.17 13.16
CA GLY A 480 -5.01 -11.92 13.74
C GLY A 480 -3.48 -11.79 13.85
N SER A 481 -3.02 -10.98 14.80
CA SER A 481 -1.59 -10.71 15.00
C SER A 481 -0.82 -11.97 15.43
N CYS A 482 0.17 -12.36 14.63
CA CYS A 482 1.14 -13.43 14.89
C CYS A 482 2.55 -12.83 14.71
N MET A 483 3.10 -12.34 15.81
CA MET A 483 4.24 -11.42 15.77
C MET A 483 5.36 -11.93 16.67
N GLY A 484 6.61 -11.75 16.23
CA GLY A 484 7.83 -12.05 16.99
C GLY A 484 7.87 -13.48 17.52
N GLY A 485 8.08 -13.66 18.82
CA GLY A 485 7.98 -14.97 19.50
C GLY A 485 6.70 -15.77 19.16
N GLY A 486 5.58 -15.10 18.89
CA GLY A 486 4.35 -15.73 18.40
C GLY A 486 4.44 -16.33 16.99
N MET A 487 5.23 -15.70 16.13
CA MET A 487 5.64 -16.25 14.83
C MET A 487 6.70 -17.33 15.00
N GLU A 488 7.60 -17.24 15.99
CA GLU A 488 8.59 -18.30 16.28
C GLU A 488 7.92 -19.60 16.76
N VAL A 489 6.88 -19.53 17.60
CA VAL A 489 5.99 -20.68 17.92
C VAL A 489 5.42 -21.28 16.63
N ALA A 490 4.86 -20.43 15.76
CA ALA A 490 4.29 -20.89 14.50
C ALA A 490 5.35 -21.52 13.57
N LEU A 491 6.59 -21.05 13.57
CA LEU A 491 7.73 -21.63 12.83
C LEU A 491 8.18 -22.99 13.40
N ALA A 492 8.06 -23.19 14.71
CA ALA A 492 8.34 -24.46 15.37
C ALA A 492 7.24 -25.51 15.14
N CYS A 493 5.98 -25.08 14.92
CA CYS A 493 4.90 -25.99 14.52
C CYS A 493 5.18 -26.70 13.16
N HIS A 494 4.64 -27.91 13.02
CA HIS A 494 4.80 -28.75 11.84
C HIS A 494 4.04 -28.21 10.61
N TYR A 495 2.92 -27.53 10.85
CA TYR A 495 2.07 -26.94 9.81
C TYR A 495 1.45 -25.62 10.27
N ARG A 496 1.18 -24.72 9.33
CA ARG A 496 0.57 -23.40 9.58
C ARG A 496 -0.61 -23.17 8.66
N VAL A 497 -1.79 -22.94 9.25
CA VAL A 497 -3.01 -22.49 8.57
C VAL A 497 -3.28 -21.06 9.01
N ALA A 498 -3.34 -20.10 8.08
CA ALA A 498 -3.68 -18.71 8.40
C ALA A 498 -5.04 -18.30 7.83
N SER A 499 -5.76 -17.45 8.56
CA SER A 499 -7.03 -16.88 8.12
C SER A 499 -6.85 -15.75 7.11
N GLN A 500 -7.78 -15.60 6.17
CA GLN A 500 -7.88 -14.48 5.20
C GLN A 500 -8.32 -13.14 5.80
N SER A 501 -8.64 -13.09 7.10
CA SER A 501 -9.00 -11.88 7.83
C SER A 501 -8.00 -10.74 7.60
N LYS A 502 -8.50 -9.52 7.33
CA LYS A 502 -7.67 -8.29 7.21
C LYS A 502 -6.91 -7.96 8.51
N LYS A 503 -7.25 -8.60 9.64
CA LYS A 503 -6.51 -8.50 10.91
C LYS A 503 -5.30 -9.44 10.97
N THR A 504 -5.29 -10.54 10.20
CA THR A 504 -4.23 -11.55 10.24
C THR A 504 -2.94 -11.01 9.65
N LYS A 505 -1.88 -10.94 10.48
CA LYS A 505 -0.57 -10.39 10.10
C LYS A 505 0.53 -11.23 10.72
N LEU A 506 1.53 -11.58 9.92
CA LEU A 506 2.68 -12.36 10.35
C LEU A 506 3.95 -11.49 10.26
N ALA A 507 4.73 -11.37 11.34
CA ALA A 507 5.95 -10.55 11.37
C ALA A 507 6.99 -11.07 12.38
N LEU A 508 8.25 -10.68 12.18
CA LEU A 508 9.32 -10.72 13.19
C LEU A 508 9.80 -9.28 13.43
N PRO A 509 9.10 -8.50 14.30
CA PRO A 509 9.31 -7.07 14.47
C PRO A 509 10.42 -6.70 15.46
N GLU A 510 11.20 -7.65 15.97
CA GLU A 510 12.19 -7.46 17.05
C GLU A 510 13.21 -6.35 16.74
N VAL A 511 13.59 -6.20 15.46
CA VAL A 511 14.48 -5.13 14.99
C VAL A 511 13.94 -3.72 15.27
N MET A 512 12.62 -3.56 15.35
CA MET A 512 11.95 -2.28 15.70
C MET A 512 12.07 -1.95 17.19
N LEU A 513 12.45 -2.93 18.03
CA LEU A 513 12.77 -2.78 19.45
C LEU A 513 14.29 -2.75 19.71
N GLY A 514 15.11 -2.74 18.66
CA GLY A 514 16.57 -2.87 18.77
C GLY A 514 17.04 -4.28 19.15
N LEU A 515 16.19 -5.30 18.96
CA LEU A 515 16.46 -6.71 19.27
C LEU A 515 16.50 -7.57 17.99
N LEU A 516 16.70 -8.87 18.15
CA LEU A 516 16.58 -9.88 17.10
C LEU A 516 15.60 -11.00 17.51
N PRO A 517 15.09 -11.83 16.59
CA PRO A 517 14.25 -12.99 16.94
C PRO A 517 15.03 -13.97 17.83
N GLY A 518 14.55 -14.17 19.07
CA GLY A 518 15.35 -14.78 20.14
C GLY A 518 15.04 -16.24 20.47
N ALA A 519 14.12 -16.90 19.76
CA ALA A 519 13.70 -18.29 20.01
C ALA A 519 13.89 -19.21 18.79
N GLY A 520 14.86 -18.90 17.93
CA GLY A 520 15.23 -19.64 16.72
C GLY A 520 14.63 -19.09 15.43
N GLY A 521 14.07 -17.87 15.44
CA GLY A 521 13.54 -17.19 14.27
C GLY A 521 14.62 -16.89 13.23
N THR A 522 15.84 -16.52 13.64
CA THR A 522 16.97 -16.31 12.72
C THR A 522 17.43 -17.61 12.05
N GLN A 523 17.02 -18.76 12.59
CA GLN A 523 17.41 -20.10 12.14
C GLN A 523 16.31 -20.77 11.29
N ARG A 524 15.07 -20.80 11.80
CA ARG A 524 13.95 -21.49 11.16
C ARG A 524 13.40 -20.71 9.97
N LEU A 525 13.41 -19.37 10.00
CA LEU A 525 12.84 -18.57 8.92
C LEU A 525 13.65 -18.66 7.60
N PRO A 526 15.00 -18.48 7.57
CA PRO A 526 15.78 -18.68 6.35
C PRO A 526 15.64 -20.07 5.75
N LYS A 527 15.56 -21.10 6.62
CA LYS A 527 15.36 -22.50 6.22
C LYS A 527 13.98 -22.76 5.61
N LEU A 528 12.95 -22.01 6.01
CA LEU A 528 11.57 -22.17 5.53
C LEU A 528 11.29 -21.41 4.23
N ILE A 529 11.68 -20.12 4.14
CA ILE A 529 11.28 -19.23 3.03
C ILE A 529 12.44 -18.73 2.14
N GLY A 530 13.67 -19.16 2.42
CA GLY A 530 14.88 -18.68 1.76
C GLY A 530 15.51 -17.49 2.48
N ILE A 531 16.83 -17.34 2.31
CA ILE A 531 17.67 -16.35 3.01
C ILE A 531 17.18 -14.93 2.70
N GLN A 532 16.96 -14.60 1.43
CA GLN A 532 16.61 -13.23 1.03
C GLN A 532 15.27 -12.78 1.63
N ALA A 533 14.26 -13.65 1.60
CA ALA A 533 12.93 -13.33 2.13
C ALA A 533 12.89 -13.31 3.66
N ALA A 534 13.72 -14.13 4.33
CA ALA A 534 13.88 -14.12 5.77
C ALA A 534 14.60 -12.84 6.25
N LEU A 535 15.73 -12.48 5.64
CA LEU A 535 16.44 -11.23 5.94
C LEU A 535 15.54 -10.00 5.68
N ASP A 536 14.82 -9.98 4.56
CA ASP A 536 13.84 -8.93 4.25
C ASP A 536 12.72 -8.80 5.31
N MET A 537 12.34 -9.89 5.96
CA MET A 537 11.35 -9.90 7.05
C MET A 537 11.96 -9.46 8.39
N MET A 538 13.12 -10.02 8.78
CA MET A 538 13.78 -9.76 10.07
C MET A 538 14.44 -8.39 10.15
N LEU A 539 15.05 -7.89 9.06
CA LEU A 539 15.73 -6.59 9.04
C LEU A 539 14.78 -5.40 8.87
N THR A 540 13.49 -5.64 8.57
CA THR A 540 12.50 -4.57 8.41
C THR A 540 11.31 -4.65 9.36
N GLY A 541 11.15 -5.76 10.10
CA GLY A 541 10.04 -5.98 11.02
C GLY A 541 8.65 -6.01 10.38
N LYS A 542 8.56 -6.07 9.05
CA LYS A 542 7.31 -5.73 8.35
C LYS A 542 6.26 -6.84 8.39
N ASN A 543 5.01 -6.40 8.44
CA ASN A 543 3.83 -7.26 8.34
C ASN A 543 3.73 -7.98 6.98
N ILE A 544 3.55 -9.29 7.01
CA ILE A 544 3.24 -10.14 5.87
C ILE A 544 1.75 -10.54 5.94
N GLN A 545 1.01 -10.24 4.87
CA GLN A 545 -0.40 -10.61 4.74
C GLN A 545 -0.57 -12.10 4.37
N PRO A 546 -1.69 -12.77 4.70
CA PRO A 546 -1.89 -14.21 4.52
C PRO A 546 -1.60 -14.74 3.11
N ASP A 547 -2.11 -14.07 2.06
CA ASP A 547 -1.85 -14.45 0.66
C ASP A 547 -0.37 -14.34 0.28
N LYS A 548 0.35 -13.35 0.84
CA LYS A 548 1.81 -13.23 0.63
C LYS A 548 2.55 -14.29 1.43
N ALA A 549 2.12 -14.59 2.66
CA ALA A 549 2.69 -15.64 3.49
C ALA A 549 2.59 -17.01 2.80
N LEU A 550 1.44 -17.33 2.20
CA LEU A 550 1.24 -18.57 1.43
C LEU A 550 2.17 -18.62 0.21
N ARG A 551 2.23 -17.54 -0.59
CA ARG A 551 3.16 -17.46 -1.73
C ARG A 551 4.62 -17.56 -1.33
N LEU A 552 5.01 -17.07 -0.15
CA LEU A 552 6.37 -17.20 0.37
C LEU A 552 6.68 -18.63 0.82
N GLY A 553 5.69 -19.41 1.24
CA GLY A 553 5.86 -20.68 1.95
C GLY A 553 5.92 -20.52 3.48
N LEU A 554 5.63 -19.32 3.97
CA LEU A 554 5.62 -18.97 5.39
C LEU A 554 4.46 -19.70 6.12
N VAL A 555 3.30 -19.77 5.46
CA VAL A 555 2.17 -20.60 5.89
C VAL A 555 1.88 -21.65 4.82
N ASN A 556 1.37 -22.81 5.24
CA ASN A 556 1.13 -23.95 4.35
C ASN A 556 -0.25 -23.89 3.70
N GLN A 557 -1.23 -23.34 4.41
CA GLN A 557 -2.60 -23.16 3.95
C GLN A 557 -3.13 -21.79 4.38
N VAL A 558 -4.06 -21.28 3.59
CA VAL A 558 -4.89 -20.13 3.95
C VAL A 558 -6.36 -20.55 3.90
N ALA A 559 -7.14 -20.13 4.90
CA ALA A 559 -8.54 -20.49 5.11
C ALA A 559 -9.41 -19.25 5.34
N ASP A 560 -10.72 -19.39 5.14
CA ASP A 560 -11.69 -18.39 5.60
C ASP A 560 -11.69 -18.32 7.15
N PRO A 561 -11.90 -17.14 7.79
CA PRO A 561 -11.91 -17.02 9.24
C PRO A 561 -12.85 -18.00 9.95
N TYR A 562 -14.05 -18.25 9.39
CA TYR A 562 -15.04 -19.15 9.98
C TYR A 562 -14.68 -20.64 9.80
N ALA A 563 -13.80 -20.95 8.84
CA ALA A 563 -13.34 -22.32 8.57
C ALA A 563 -11.98 -22.65 9.21
N LEU A 564 -11.34 -21.71 9.91
CA LEU A 564 -9.95 -21.84 10.39
C LEU A 564 -9.74 -23.04 11.32
N GLU A 565 -10.56 -23.20 12.37
CA GLU A 565 -10.42 -24.32 13.32
C GLU A 565 -10.61 -25.67 12.59
N SER A 566 -11.67 -25.81 11.80
CA SER A 566 -11.97 -27.04 11.04
C SER A 566 -10.87 -27.40 10.04
N ALA A 567 -10.30 -26.40 9.34
CA ALA A 567 -9.20 -26.61 8.41
C ALA A 567 -7.91 -27.05 9.13
N ALA A 568 -7.62 -26.47 10.31
CA ALA A 568 -6.47 -26.87 11.11
C ALA A 568 -6.61 -28.28 11.70
N ILE A 569 -7.80 -28.65 12.18
CA ILE A 569 -8.11 -30.01 12.66
C ILE A 569 -7.95 -31.03 11.54
N ALA A 570 -8.51 -30.77 10.36
CA ALA A 570 -8.37 -31.66 9.21
C ALA A 570 -6.89 -31.84 8.81
N ALA A 571 -6.09 -30.76 8.81
CA ALA A 571 -4.65 -30.84 8.58
C ALA A 571 -3.94 -31.67 9.67
N ALA A 572 -4.29 -31.49 10.95
CA ALA A 572 -3.70 -32.23 12.07
C ALA A 572 -3.95 -33.75 11.95
N GLN A 573 -5.19 -34.16 11.66
CA GLN A 573 -5.55 -35.55 11.39
C GLN A 573 -4.76 -36.14 10.21
N GLN A 574 -4.68 -35.41 9.10
CA GLN A 574 -3.98 -35.90 7.90
C GLN A 574 -2.45 -36.00 8.10
N LEU A 575 -1.86 -35.13 8.94
CA LEU A 575 -0.46 -35.23 9.34
C LEU A 575 -0.22 -36.47 10.23
N ALA A 576 -1.08 -36.71 11.22
CA ALA A 576 -0.99 -37.90 12.09
C ALA A 576 -1.17 -39.21 11.30
N ALA A 577 -2.05 -39.22 10.30
CA ALA A 577 -2.25 -40.33 9.39
C ALA A 577 -1.16 -40.45 8.28
N GLY A 578 -0.20 -39.52 8.23
CA GLY A 578 0.86 -39.48 7.20
C GLY A 578 0.39 -39.18 5.77
N SER A 579 -0.91 -38.94 5.55
CA SER A 579 -1.52 -38.67 4.26
C SER A 579 -1.23 -37.25 3.75
N LEU A 580 -1.05 -36.29 4.66
CA LEU A 580 -0.56 -34.94 4.35
C LEU A 580 0.93 -34.86 4.68
N LYS A 581 1.76 -34.67 3.64
CA LYS A 581 3.19 -34.36 3.80
C LYS A 581 3.41 -32.86 3.51
N PRO A 582 3.96 -32.05 4.44
CA PRO A 582 4.25 -30.65 4.19
C PRO A 582 5.18 -30.49 2.98
N LYS A 583 4.68 -29.95 1.88
CA LYS A 583 5.48 -29.76 0.66
C LYS A 583 6.56 -28.71 0.92
N LYS A 584 7.84 -29.11 0.86
CA LYS A 584 8.95 -28.16 0.75
C LYS A 584 8.74 -27.34 -0.52
N LYS A 585 8.80 -26.02 -0.42
CA LYS A 585 8.68 -25.13 -1.57
C LYS A 585 9.94 -25.24 -2.42
N ASN A 586 9.80 -25.54 -3.71
CA ASN A 586 10.94 -25.53 -4.62
C ASN A 586 11.51 -24.11 -4.74
N LYS A 587 12.80 -23.96 -4.40
CA LYS A 587 13.58 -22.77 -4.77
C LYS A 587 13.68 -22.71 -6.28
N GLY A 588 13.41 -21.54 -6.87
CA GLY A 588 13.67 -21.30 -8.29
C GLY A 588 15.18 -21.37 -8.58
N LEU A 589 15.56 -21.63 -9.84
CA LEU A 589 16.96 -21.87 -10.24
C LEU A 589 17.93 -20.80 -9.71
N VAL A 590 17.58 -19.51 -9.85
CA VAL A 590 18.40 -18.40 -9.35
C VAL A 590 18.57 -18.44 -7.83
N ASN A 591 17.50 -18.71 -7.06
CA ASN A 591 17.60 -18.79 -5.60
C ASN A 591 18.35 -20.04 -5.13
N ARG A 592 18.25 -21.16 -5.88
CA ARG A 592 19.08 -22.35 -5.62
C ARG A 592 20.56 -22.03 -5.80
N VAL A 593 20.94 -21.39 -6.90
CA VAL A 593 22.33 -20.96 -7.14
C VAL A 593 22.81 -19.96 -6.08
N LEU A 594 21.99 -18.98 -5.71
CA LEU A 594 22.38 -17.93 -4.75
C LEU A 594 22.37 -18.37 -3.27
N GLU A 595 21.57 -19.37 -2.88
CA GLU A 595 21.43 -19.76 -1.47
C GLU A 595 22.08 -21.11 -1.13
N ASP A 596 22.10 -22.06 -2.09
CA ASP A 596 22.56 -23.44 -1.87
C ASP A 596 24.02 -23.65 -2.36
N THR A 597 24.73 -22.56 -2.72
CA THR A 597 26.15 -22.57 -3.11
C THR A 597 26.96 -21.54 -2.29
N PRO A 598 28.31 -21.52 -2.35
CA PRO A 598 29.13 -20.50 -1.70
C PRO A 598 28.79 -19.04 -2.09
N LEU A 599 28.08 -18.81 -3.21
CA LEU A 599 27.58 -17.47 -3.60
C LEU A 599 26.65 -16.83 -2.56
N ARG A 600 26.12 -17.61 -1.59
CA ARG A 600 25.35 -17.08 -0.45
C ARG A 600 26.08 -15.98 0.34
N GLN A 601 27.41 -16.00 0.35
CA GLN A 601 28.22 -14.93 0.95
C GLN A 601 27.94 -13.55 0.32
N VAL A 602 27.68 -13.51 -0.99
CA VAL A 602 27.36 -12.26 -1.70
C VAL A 602 26.00 -11.71 -1.26
N VAL A 603 25.05 -12.58 -0.87
CA VAL A 603 23.75 -12.16 -0.34
C VAL A 603 23.91 -11.47 1.02
N PHE A 604 24.65 -12.07 1.95
CA PHE A 604 24.93 -11.48 3.26
C PHE A 604 25.75 -10.18 3.13
N LYS A 605 26.80 -10.16 2.29
CA LYS A 605 27.59 -8.94 2.04
C LYS A 605 26.73 -7.78 1.52
N LYS A 606 25.91 -8.00 0.47
CA LYS A 606 25.03 -6.96 -0.08
C LYS A 606 23.93 -6.54 0.90
N ALA A 607 23.45 -7.46 1.75
CA ALA A 607 22.52 -7.12 2.81
C ALA A 607 23.19 -6.23 3.87
N GLY A 608 24.44 -6.52 4.26
CA GLY A 608 25.26 -5.68 5.13
C GLY A 608 25.52 -4.28 4.57
N GLU A 609 25.94 -4.17 3.30
CA GLU A 609 26.11 -2.89 2.59
C GLU A 609 24.80 -2.07 2.57
N MET A 610 23.66 -2.73 2.34
CA MET A 610 22.35 -2.07 2.36
C MET A 610 21.92 -1.68 3.78
N VAL A 611 22.25 -2.48 4.80
CA VAL A 611 22.01 -2.16 6.21
C VAL A 611 22.80 -0.91 6.59
N GLU A 612 24.11 -0.89 6.39
CA GLU A 612 24.97 0.24 6.75
C GLU A 612 24.47 1.55 6.13
N LYS A 613 24.16 1.51 4.83
CA LYS A 613 23.64 2.65 4.09
C LYS A 613 22.27 3.15 4.57
N LYS A 614 21.46 2.30 5.22
CA LYS A 614 20.13 2.66 5.72
C LYS A 614 20.11 3.02 7.20
N THR A 615 21.03 2.48 8.00
CA THR A 615 21.09 2.69 9.45
C THR A 615 22.08 3.78 9.84
N GLY A 616 23.00 4.17 8.95
CA GLY A 616 24.11 5.06 9.28
C GLY A 616 25.11 4.44 10.27
N GLY A 617 25.04 3.12 10.50
CA GLY A 617 25.82 2.41 11.51
C GLY A 617 25.18 2.39 12.91
N HIS A 618 24.21 3.28 13.20
CA HIS A 618 23.62 3.53 14.53
C HIS A 618 22.77 2.42 15.15
N TYR A 619 22.37 1.43 14.35
CA TYR A 619 21.47 0.37 14.81
C TYR A 619 22.25 -0.95 14.83
N PRO A 620 22.61 -1.50 16.02
CA PRO A 620 23.38 -2.74 16.12
C PRO A 620 22.58 -3.97 15.70
N ALA A 621 21.27 -4.00 15.97
CA ALA A 621 20.42 -5.18 15.73
C ALA A 621 20.43 -5.68 14.28
N PRO A 622 20.26 -4.84 13.23
CA PRO A 622 20.41 -5.26 11.85
C PRO A 622 21.74 -5.98 11.51
N LYS A 623 22.86 -5.60 12.14
CA LYS A 623 24.17 -6.25 11.94
C LYS A 623 24.20 -7.63 12.60
N LEU A 624 23.72 -7.72 13.84
CA LEU A 624 23.72 -8.97 14.58
C LEU A 624 22.65 -9.97 14.08
N ILE A 625 21.54 -9.50 13.49
CA ILE A 625 20.59 -10.34 12.74
C ILE A 625 21.26 -11.02 11.55
N LEU A 626 22.10 -10.28 10.80
CA LEU A 626 22.85 -10.85 9.68
C LEU A 626 23.82 -11.92 10.16
N GLU A 627 24.59 -11.63 11.22
CA GLU A 627 25.53 -12.57 11.84
C GLU A 627 24.85 -13.86 12.31
N SER A 628 23.80 -13.78 13.15
CA SER A 628 23.12 -14.96 13.68
C SER A 628 22.49 -15.82 12.57
N ALA A 629 21.89 -15.19 11.55
CA ALA A 629 21.35 -15.90 10.39
C ALA A 629 22.45 -16.52 9.50
N GLN A 630 23.59 -15.83 9.36
CA GLN A 630 24.73 -16.30 8.58
C GLN A 630 25.40 -17.51 9.25
N THR A 631 25.75 -17.42 10.53
CA THR A 631 26.30 -18.53 11.32
C THR A 631 25.38 -19.75 11.29
N GLY A 632 24.06 -19.55 11.36
CA GLY A 632 23.07 -20.63 11.24
C GLY A 632 23.11 -21.37 9.89
N VAL A 633 23.27 -20.62 8.80
CA VAL A 633 23.34 -21.14 7.42
C VAL A 633 24.70 -21.80 7.14
N GLU A 634 25.76 -21.37 7.81
CA GLU A 634 27.14 -21.85 7.58
C GLU A 634 27.55 -23.00 8.50
N ASN A 635 27.28 -22.88 9.80
CA ASN A 635 27.75 -23.79 10.85
C ASN A 635 26.63 -24.69 11.41
N GLY A 636 25.39 -24.50 10.95
CA GLY A 636 24.24 -25.32 11.32
C GLY A 636 23.46 -24.82 12.55
N LEU A 637 22.35 -25.52 12.83
CA LEU A 637 21.31 -25.05 13.76
C LEU A 637 21.85 -24.78 15.18
N THR A 638 22.63 -25.70 15.76
CA THR A 638 23.12 -25.57 17.14
C THR A 638 23.97 -24.32 17.31
N LYS A 639 24.97 -24.12 16.43
CA LYS A 639 25.85 -22.95 16.48
C LYS A 639 25.10 -21.65 16.16
N GLY A 640 24.13 -21.70 15.25
CA GLY A 640 23.25 -20.57 14.96
C GLY A 640 22.39 -20.16 16.16
N LEU A 641 21.82 -21.10 16.91
CA LEU A 641 21.06 -20.82 18.13
C LEU A 641 21.94 -20.25 19.26
N GLU A 642 23.15 -20.79 19.46
CA GLU A 642 24.11 -20.23 20.42
C GLU A 642 24.44 -18.75 20.13
N VAL A 643 24.71 -18.42 18.86
CA VAL A 643 25.01 -17.05 18.43
C VAL A 643 23.77 -16.16 18.44
N GLU A 644 22.59 -16.69 18.12
CA GLU A 644 21.31 -15.97 18.28
C GLU A 644 21.08 -15.59 19.75
N ALA A 645 21.25 -16.51 20.71
CA ALA A 645 21.06 -16.24 22.13
C ALA A 645 22.11 -15.27 22.69
N ALA A 646 23.38 -15.39 22.27
CA ALA A 646 24.42 -14.47 22.67
C ALA A 646 24.19 -13.05 22.11
N ASN A 647 23.82 -12.92 20.84
CA ASN A 647 23.54 -11.62 20.22
C ASN A 647 22.23 -11.00 20.72
N PHE A 648 21.20 -11.79 21.02
CA PHE A 648 19.97 -11.32 21.66
C PHE A 648 20.28 -10.68 23.02
N ALA A 649 21.07 -11.37 23.84
CA ALA A 649 21.46 -10.91 25.17
C ALA A 649 22.27 -9.60 25.11
N LYS A 650 23.28 -9.56 24.23
CA LYS A 650 24.08 -8.36 23.96
C LYS A 650 23.21 -7.18 23.54
N LEU A 651 22.24 -7.39 22.63
CA LEU A 651 21.31 -6.34 22.19
C LEU A 651 20.42 -5.83 23.32
N GLY A 652 19.91 -6.72 24.18
CA GLY A 652 19.10 -6.36 25.35
C GLY A 652 19.76 -5.34 26.27
N MET A 653 21.09 -5.38 26.37
CA MET A 653 21.84 -4.46 27.23
C MET A 653 22.10 -3.08 26.60
N THR A 654 21.96 -2.93 25.28
CA THR A 654 22.26 -1.68 24.55
C THR A 654 21.35 -0.50 24.95
N SER A 655 21.88 0.71 24.82
CA SER A 655 21.12 1.97 24.93
C SER A 655 19.99 2.04 23.91
N GLU A 656 20.27 1.57 22.69
CA GLU A 656 19.41 1.67 21.52
C GLU A 656 18.17 0.77 21.64
N ALA A 657 18.34 -0.47 22.13
CA ALA A 657 17.19 -1.33 22.43
C ALA A 657 16.31 -0.72 23.54
N LYS A 658 16.93 -0.22 24.61
CA LYS A 658 16.20 0.44 25.72
C LYS A 658 15.49 1.72 25.28
N ALA A 659 16.06 2.48 24.33
CA ALA A 659 15.42 3.64 23.72
C ALA A 659 14.22 3.26 22.85
N LEU A 660 14.38 2.27 21.97
CA LEU A 660 13.31 1.80 21.07
C LEU A 660 12.17 1.12 21.83
N MET A 661 12.46 0.38 22.90
CA MET A 661 11.44 -0.14 23.83
C MET A 661 10.68 0.98 24.55
N SER A 662 11.37 2.03 25.02
CA SER A 662 10.71 3.22 25.61
C SER A 662 9.74 3.88 24.62
N ILE A 663 10.17 4.08 23.36
CA ILE A 663 9.32 4.60 22.28
C ILE A 663 8.11 3.69 22.03
N PHE A 664 8.29 2.36 22.05
CA PHE A 664 7.19 1.41 21.90
C PHE A 664 6.15 1.53 23.03
N PHE A 665 6.60 1.67 24.29
CA PHE A 665 5.71 1.84 25.44
C PHE A 665 5.00 3.20 25.40
N GLY A 666 5.71 4.30 25.11
CA GLY A 666 5.12 5.63 24.94
C GLY A 666 4.05 5.65 23.85
N GLN A 667 4.35 5.08 22.67
CA GLN A 667 3.38 4.95 21.58
C GLN A 667 2.19 4.07 21.98
N THR A 668 2.38 3.07 22.84
CA THR A 668 1.31 2.17 23.29
C THR A 668 0.44 2.79 24.37
N ALA A 669 0.99 3.61 25.25
CA ALA A 669 0.24 4.44 26.18
C ALA A 669 -0.64 5.45 25.41
N LEU A 670 -0.08 6.11 24.40
CA LEU A 670 -0.78 7.11 23.58
C LEU A 670 -1.82 6.55 22.60
N LYS A 671 -1.95 5.22 22.48
CA LYS A 671 -3.10 4.58 21.81
C LYS A 671 -4.38 4.58 22.65
N LYS A 672 -4.33 5.05 23.91
CA LYS A 672 -5.49 5.21 24.79
C LYS A 672 -5.97 6.66 24.76
N ASN A 673 -7.28 6.86 24.58
CA ASN A 673 -7.87 8.18 24.72
C ASN A 673 -7.98 8.55 26.21
N ARG A 674 -7.18 9.52 26.67
CA ARG A 674 -7.15 9.95 28.08
C ARG A 674 -8.42 10.68 28.53
N TYR A 675 -9.23 11.16 27.57
CA TYR A 675 -10.51 11.83 27.81
C TYR A 675 -11.71 10.88 27.67
N GLY A 676 -11.46 9.56 27.64
CA GLY A 676 -12.50 8.55 27.50
C GLY A 676 -12.96 8.33 26.06
N LYS A 677 -14.10 7.65 25.90
CA LYS A 677 -14.74 7.44 24.59
C LYS A 677 -15.72 8.60 24.35
N PRO A 678 -15.71 9.27 23.18
CA PRO A 678 -16.72 10.29 22.88
C PRO A 678 -18.13 9.66 22.84
N GLU A 679 -19.13 10.43 23.26
CA GLU A 679 -20.54 10.04 23.22
C GLU A 679 -20.97 9.67 21.79
N LYS A 680 -20.66 10.56 20.84
CA LYS A 680 -20.84 10.34 19.40
C LYS A 680 -19.47 10.31 18.69
N PRO A 681 -19.03 9.17 18.15
CA PRO A 681 -17.86 9.09 17.28
C PRO A 681 -18.08 9.89 15.98
N VAL A 682 -17.01 10.40 15.39
CA VAL A 682 -17.08 11.08 14.08
C VAL A 682 -17.41 10.08 12.98
N GLU A 683 -18.53 10.25 12.28
CA GLU A 683 -18.95 9.47 11.10
C GLU A 683 -18.94 10.33 9.84
N THR A 684 -19.35 11.60 9.94
CA THR A 684 -19.24 12.60 8.89
C THR A 684 -18.40 13.77 9.36
N MET A 685 -17.48 14.24 8.52
CA MET A 685 -16.66 15.42 8.80
C MET A 685 -16.54 16.34 7.59
N ALA A 686 -16.19 17.61 7.84
CA ALA A 686 -15.74 18.53 6.81
C ALA A 686 -14.23 18.77 6.92
N VAL A 687 -13.58 19.03 5.78
CA VAL A 687 -12.21 19.55 5.70
C VAL A 687 -12.27 20.78 4.79
N VAL A 688 -11.92 21.95 5.34
CA VAL A 688 -12.02 23.25 4.67
C VAL A 688 -10.63 23.67 4.18
N GLY A 689 -10.45 23.69 2.87
CA GLY A 689 -9.17 23.80 2.17
C GLY A 689 -8.77 22.45 1.56
N ALA A 690 -8.85 22.32 0.24
CA ALA A 690 -8.54 21.10 -0.51
C ALA A 690 -7.07 20.98 -0.94
N GLY A 691 -6.21 21.84 -0.41
CA GLY A 691 -4.75 21.80 -0.61
C GLY A 691 -4.09 20.54 -0.02
N LEU A 692 -2.75 20.48 -0.09
CA LEU A 692 -1.94 19.31 0.27
C LEU A 692 -2.29 18.70 1.66
N MET A 693 -2.49 19.55 2.66
CA MET A 693 -2.83 19.12 4.01
C MET A 693 -4.26 18.59 4.10
N GLY A 694 -5.24 19.35 3.63
CA GLY A 694 -6.66 18.97 3.69
C GLY A 694 -6.97 17.72 2.88
N ALA A 695 -6.43 17.58 1.67
CA ALA A 695 -6.54 16.35 0.88
C ALA A 695 -5.88 15.15 1.59
N GLY A 696 -4.76 15.37 2.30
CA GLY A 696 -4.11 14.36 3.14
C GLY A 696 -4.94 13.96 4.36
N ILE A 697 -5.60 14.90 5.04
CA ILE A 697 -6.53 14.69 6.16
C ILE A 697 -7.77 13.92 5.68
N ALA A 698 -8.34 14.32 4.54
CA ALA A 698 -9.45 13.61 3.90
C ALA A 698 -9.07 12.16 3.57
N GLN A 699 -7.88 11.94 2.98
CA GLN A 699 -7.39 10.59 2.68
C GLN A 699 -7.31 9.68 3.91
N VAL A 700 -6.73 10.15 5.02
CA VAL A 700 -6.56 9.30 6.22
C VAL A 700 -7.88 9.04 6.95
N SER A 701 -8.87 9.92 6.80
CA SER A 701 -10.21 9.79 7.40
C SER A 701 -11.13 8.89 6.57
N ALA A 702 -11.21 9.13 5.26
CA ALA A 702 -11.96 8.30 4.31
C ALA A 702 -11.46 6.84 4.30
N ALA A 703 -10.16 6.63 4.49
CA ALA A 703 -9.56 5.30 4.64
C ALA A 703 -10.04 4.52 5.89
N LYS A 704 -10.83 5.15 6.76
CA LYS A 704 -11.44 4.56 7.98
C LYS A 704 -12.97 4.56 7.94
N GLY A 705 -13.57 4.86 6.79
CA GLY A 705 -15.02 4.90 6.62
C GLY A 705 -15.68 6.17 7.14
N VAL A 706 -14.92 7.23 7.45
CA VAL A 706 -15.50 8.55 7.74
C VAL A 706 -15.85 9.22 6.42
N ARG A 707 -17.09 9.70 6.27
CA ARG A 707 -17.49 10.52 5.11
C ARG A 707 -16.90 11.92 5.25
N VAL A 708 -16.13 12.37 4.26
CA VAL A 708 -15.43 13.65 4.27
C VAL A 708 -15.97 14.57 3.19
N LEU A 709 -16.49 15.72 3.59
CA LEU A 709 -16.73 16.85 2.69
C LEU A 709 -15.41 17.59 2.51
N LEU A 710 -14.78 17.45 1.35
CA LEU A 710 -13.54 18.16 1.00
C LEU A 710 -13.93 19.49 0.34
N LYS A 711 -14.11 20.52 1.16
CA LYS A 711 -14.56 21.84 0.74
C LYS A 711 -13.37 22.71 0.34
N ASP A 712 -13.46 23.37 -0.80
CA ASP A 712 -12.64 24.54 -1.12
C ASP A 712 -13.52 25.76 -1.44
N ARG A 713 -12.93 26.86 -1.90
CA ARG A 713 -13.66 27.96 -2.53
C ARG A 713 -14.00 27.61 -3.97
N ASP A 714 -12.99 27.16 -4.73
CA ASP A 714 -13.09 26.95 -6.17
C ASP A 714 -13.26 25.45 -6.49
N ALA A 715 -14.17 25.09 -7.40
CA ALA A 715 -14.43 23.69 -7.77
C ALA A 715 -13.17 22.97 -8.29
N SER A 716 -12.32 23.70 -9.02
CA SER A 716 -11.05 23.18 -9.52
C SER A 716 -10.02 22.85 -8.43
N ALA A 717 -10.11 23.50 -7.26
CA ALA A 717 -9.25 23.21 -6.11
C ALA A 717 -9.75 21.97 -5.35
N ALA A 718 -11.06 21.85 -5.14
CA ALA A 718 -11.69 20.65 -4.58
C ALA A 718 -11.37 19.39 -5.41
N ALA A 719 -11.47 19.48 -6.75
CA ALA A 719 -11.12 18.40 -7.66
C ALA A 719 -9.63 17.99 -7.58
N LYS A 720 -8.70 18.96 -7.52
CA LYS A 720 -7.26 18.68 -7.31
C LYS A 720 -7.00 17.95 -5.98
N GLY A 721 -7.77 18.29 -4.94
CA GLY A 721 -7.74 17.60 -3.66
C GLY A 721 -8.20 16.14 -3.78
N GLU A 722 -9.30 15.87 -4.50
CA GLU A 722 -9.76 14.51 -4.80
C GLU A 722 -8.71 13.71 -5.58
N ASP A 723 -8.15 14.29 -6.65
CA ASP A 723 -7.09 13.67 -7.47
C ASP A 723 -5.83 13.34 -6.66
N TYR A 724 -5.47 14.17 -5.69
CA TYR A 724 -4.38 13.87 -4.77
C TYR A 724 -4.66 12.59 -3.97
N VAL A 725 -5.87 12.44 -3.41
CA VAL A 725 -6.29 11.23 -2.69
C VAL A 725 -6.25 10.03 -3.63
N ARG A 726 -6.91 10.13 -4.79
CA ARG A 726 -7.01 9.08 -5.82
C ARG A 726 -5.62 8.59 -6.24
N SER A 727 -4.73 9.50 -6.61
CA SER A 727 -3.37 9.17 -7.05
C SER A 727 -2.53 8.50 -5.96
N ASN A 728 -2.78 8.79 -4.68
CA ASN A 728 -2.07 8.14 -3.57
C ASN A 728 -2.60 6.73 -3.28
N LEU A 729 -3.91 6.50 -3.46
CA LEU A 729 -4.48 5.16 -3.36
C LEU A 729 -4.10 4.30 -4.57
N ASP A 730 -4.03 4.87 -5.78
CA ASP A 730 -3.53 4.18 -6.98
C ASP A 730 -2.09 3.67 -6.81
N LYS A 731 -1.23 4.42 -6.12
CA LYS A 731 0.12 3.96 -5.75
C LYS A 731 0.06 2.72 -4.84
N LYS A 732 -0.95 2.57 -3.98
CA LYS A 732 -1.16 1.36 -3.14
C LYS A 732 -1.71 0.19 -3.97
N VAL A 733 -2.64 0.45 -4.90
CA VAL A 733 -3.16 -0.56 -5.85
C VAL A 733 -2.03 -1.10 -6.74
N LYS A 734 -1.24 -0.22 -7.37
CA LYS A 734 -0.06 -0.59 -8.18
C LYS A 734 0.98 -1.41 -7.39
N ARG A 735 1.12 -1.14 -6.08
CA ARG A 735 1.99 -1.90 -5.15
C ARG A 735 1.36 -3.19 -4.61
N LYS A 736 0.13 -3.54 -5.01
CA LYS A 736 -0.66 -4.67 -4.52
C LYS A 736 -0.86 -4.68 -2.99
N SER A 737 -0.88 -3.51 -2.37
CA SER A 737 -1.14 -3.34 -0.93
C SER A 737 -2.58 -2.89 -0.62
N MET A 738 -3.39 -2.70 -1.67
CA MET A 738 -4.80 -2.31 -1.65
C MET A 738 -5.45 -2.91 -2.91
N SER A 739 -6.71 -3.36 -2.83
CA SER A 739 -7.44 -3.74 -4.04
C SER A 739 -8.07 -2.52 -4.71
N ILE A 740 -8.44 -2.68 -5.98
CA ILE A 740 -9.23 -1.69 -6.75
C ILE A 740 -10.51 -1.32 -6.00
N PHE A 741 -11.26 -2.33 -5.56
CA PHE A 741 -12.50 -2.14 -4.83
C PHE A 741 -12.29 -1.41 -3.49
N ASP A 742 -11.23 -1.75 -2.74
CA ASP A 742 -10.87 -1.01 -1.52
C ASP A 742 -10.53 0.45 -1.81
N ARG A 743 -9.89 0.75 -2.97
CA ARG A 743 -9.60 2.14 -3.40
C ARG A 743 -10.88 2.89 -3.76
N ASP A 744 -11.77 2.29 -4.53
CA ASP A 744 -13.03 2.89 -4.96
C ASP A 744 -13.97 3.13 -3.76
N ALA A 745 -14.05 2.17 -2.82
CA ALA A 745 -14.81 2.32 -1.58
C ALA A 745 -14.28 3.42 -0.65
N VAL A 746 -12.96 3.68 -0.65
CA VAL A 746 -12.38 4.83 0.06
C VAL A 746 -12.67 6.13 -0.68
N MET A 747 -12.61 6.16 -2.02
CA MET A 747 -12.94 7.35 -2.80
C MET A 747 -14.41 7.77 -2.64
N ALA A 748 -15.34 6.81 -2.54
CA ALA A 748 -16.77 7.10 -2.31
C ALA A 748 -17.06 7.85 -0.99
N ASN A 749 -16.12 7.84 -0.04
CA ASN A 749 -16.21 8.62 1.19
C ASN A 749 -15.67 10.05 1.05
N VAL A 750 -14.97 10.40 -0.03
CA VAL A 750 -14.46 11.75 -0.29
C VAL A 750 -15.43 12.47 -1.22
N VAL A 751 -15.99 13.58 -0.76
CA VAL A 751 -17.00 14.36 -1.48
C VAL A 751 -16.43 15.76 -1.72
N PRO A 752 -15.90 16.06 -2.92
CA PRO A 752 -15.46 17.41 -3.24
C PRO A 752 -16.66 18.36 -3.31
N VAL A 753 -16.55 19.53 -2.69
CA VAL A 753 -17.56 20.60 -2.74
C VAL A 753 -16.87 21.97 -2.80
N SER A 754 -17.55 22.98 -3.31
CA SER A 754 -17.01 24.35 -3.48
C SER A 754 -18.06 25.40 -3.13
N ASP A 755 -17.66 26.67 -2.99
CA ASP A 755 -18.62 27.77 -2.76
C ASP A 755 -19.46 28.10 -3.99
N GLU A 756 -19.14 27.51 -5.15
CA GLU A 756 -19.93 27.59 -6.39
C GLU A 756 -21.24 26.78 -6.33
N ASP A 757 -21.37 25.83 -5.40
CA ASP A 757 -22.54 24.95 -5.25
C ASP A 757 -23.04 24.87 -3.79
N ASP A 758 -24.19 25.49 -3.54
CA ASP A 758 -24.88 25.56 -2.24
C ASP A 758 -25.20 24.19 -1.60
N VAL A 759 -25.11 23.09 -2.34
CA VAL A 759 -25.20 21.71 -1.82
C VAL A 759 -24.28 21.46 -0.62
N TRP A 760 -23.12 22.15 -0.52
CA TRP A 760 -22.22 22.04 0.64
C TRP A 760 -22.90 22.43 1.95
N LYS A 761 -23.77 23.47 1.95
CA LYS A 761 -24.50 23.97 3.12
C LYS A 761 -25.49 22.95 3.67
N THR A 762 -25.99 22.06 2.82
CA THR A 762 -26.91 20.97 3.21
C THR A 762 -26.15 19.79 3.80
N HIS A 763 -24.99 19.43 3.24
CA HIS A 763 -24.19 18.32 3.76
C HIS A 763 -23.47 18.66 5.07
N ILE A 764 -22.97 19.89 5.23
CA ILE A 764 -22.16 20.28 6.39
C ILE A 764 -22.96 20.29 7.71
N LYS A 765 -24.29 20.43 7.62
CA LYS A 765 -25.25 20.25 8.73
C LYS A 765 -25.24 18.85 9.35
N LYS A 766 -24.54 17.88 8.75
CA LYS A 766 -24.35 16.53 9.29
C LYS A 766 -22.94 16.27 9.84
N ALA A 767 -22.04 17.26 9.82
CA ALA A 767 -20.67 17.09 10.30
C ALA A 767 -20.63 16.95 11.84
N ASP A 768 -19.98 15.91 12.34
CA ASP A 768 -19.68 15.70 13.75
C ASP A 768 -18.43 16.47 14.21
N LEU A 769 -17.57 16.77 13.24
CA LEU A 769 -16.31 17.49 13.36
C LEU A 769 -15.97 18.17 12.02
N ALA A 770 -15.40 19.36 12.04
CA ALA A 770 -14.89 20.06 10.86
C ALA A 770 -13.43 20.48 11.09
N ILE A 771 -12.55 20.32 10.09
CA ILE A 771 -11.13 20.70 10.18
C ILE A 771 -10.82 21.81 9.18
N GLU A 772 -10.41 22.97 9.68
CA GLU A 772 -9.87 24.06 8.89
C GLU A 772 -8.40 23.79 8.52
N ALA A 773 -8.07 23.91 7.23
CA ALA A 773 -6.75 23.69 6.64
C ALA A 773 -6.45 24.72 5.52
N VAL A 774 -6.86 25.97 5.73
CA VAL A 774 -6.55 27.14 4.87
C VAL A 774 -5.22 27.78 5.29
N PHE A 775 -4.85 28.88 4.63
CA PHE A 775 -3.58 29.58 4.87
C PHE A 775 -3.41 30.07 6.32
N GLU A 776 -2.16 30.25 6.73
CA GLU A 776 -1.75 30.70 8.06
C GLU A 776 -1.93 32.24 8.22
N ASP A 777 -3.19 32.69 8.12
CA ASP A 777 -3.60 34.07 8.38
C ASP A 777 -4.77 34.09 9.38
N LEU A 778 -4.63 34.88 10.45
CA LEU A 778 -5.61 34.90 11.54
C LEU A 778 -6.96 35.46 11.08
N SER A 779 -6.97 36.51 10.25
CA SER A 779 -8.20 37.16 9.78
C SER A 779 -9.01 36.23 8.88
N LEU A 780 -8.34 35.50 8.00
CA LEU A 780 -8.94 34.46 7.16
C LEU A 780 -9.49 33.31 8.00
N LYS A 781 -8.74 32.83 9.00
CA LYS A 781 -9.22 31.76 9.90
C LYS A 781 -10.42 32.21 10.72
N HIS A 782 -10.41 33.41 11.29
CA HIS A 782 -11.57 34.01 11.97
C HIS A 782 -12.81 34.02 11.08
N LYS A 783 -12.69 34.51 9.85
CA LYS A 783 -13.80 34.51 8.88
C LYS A 783 -14.29 33.09 8.61
N VAL A 784 -13.39 32.18 8.24
CA VAL A 784 -13.75 30.78 7.89
C VAL A 784 -14.45 30.07 9.05
N LEU A 785 -13.95 30.19 10.28
CA LEU A 785 -14.54 29.53 11.44
C LEU A 785 -15.88 30.14 11.82
N SER A 786 -16.01 31.48 11.83
CA SER A 786 -17.26 32.16 12.16
C SER A 786 -18.35 31.89 11.12
N ASP A 787 -17.99 31.85 9.83
CA ASP A 787 -18.89 31.47 8.73
C ASP A 787 -19.34 29.99 8.88
N LEU A 788 -18.39 29.07 9.10
CA LEU A 788 -18.61 27.63 9.29
C LEU A 788 -19.55 27.34 10.47
N GLU A 789 -19.39 28.05 11.58
CA GLU A 789 -20.13 27.87 12.82
C GLU A 789 -21.65 28.07 12.66
N ASN A 790 -22.07 28.84 11.65
CA ASN A 790 -23.48 29.10 11.32
C ASN A 790 -24.17 27.92 10.61
N TYR A 791 -23.40 26.97 10.04
CA TYR A 791 -23.94 25.85 9.26
C TYR A 791 -23.72 24.47 9.91
N VAL A 792 -22.70 24.31 10.76
CA VAL A 792 -22.46 23.05 11.47
C VAL A 792 -23.43 22.86 12.66
N PRO A 793 -23.68 21.61 13.10
CA PRO A 793 -24.39 21.33 14.35
C PRO A 793 -23.80 22.06 15.57
N LYS A 794 -24.63 22.25 16.61
CA LYS A 794 -24.18 22.89 17.86
C LYS A 794 -23.08 22.10 18.56
N ASP A 795 -23.13 20.77 18.49
CA ASP A 795 -22.19 19.79 19.06
C ASP A 795 -21.03 19.40 18.10
N CYS A 796 -20.97 20.01 16.92
CA CYS A 796 -19.86 19.81 16.00
C CYS A 796 -18.58 20.42 16.58
N VAL A 797 -17.50 19.64 16.58
CA VAL A 797 -16.17 20.13 16.96
C VAL A 797 -15.56 20.88 15.78
N ILE A 798 -15.05 22.09 16.02
CA ILE A 798 -14.32 22.88 15.02
C ILE A 798 -12.83 22.77 15.34
N ALA A 799 -12.09 22.08 14.50
CA ALA A 799 -10.65 21.94 14.64
C ALA A 799 -9.90 22.82 13.62
N THR A 800 -8.72 23.31 13.99
CA THR A 800 -7.81 24.01 13.07
C THR A 800 -6.48 23.25 12.94
N ASN A 801 -6.00 23.11 11.69
CA ASN A 801 -4.67 22.63 11.33
C ASN A 801 -3.72 23.82 11.11
N THR A 802 -3.69 24.76 12.05
CA THR A 802 -2.63 25.78 12.14
C THR A 802 -1.33 25.16 12.67
N SER A 803 -0.20 25.82 12.43
CA SER A 803 1.15 25.37 12.83
C SER A 803 1.83 26.30 13.84
N ALA A 804 1.40 27.55 13.99
CA ALA A 804 1.98 28.48 14.96
C ALA A 804 1.01 29.44 15.65
N LEU A 805 -0.18 29.69 15.10
CA LEU A 805 -1.15 30.61 15.70
C LEU A 805 -1.80 29.96 16.95
N PRO A 806 -1.95 30.69 18.07
CA PRO A 806 -2.68 30.20 19.22
C PRO A 806 -4.13 29.85 18.89
N ILE A 807 -4.60 28.73 19.43
CA ILE A 807 -5.96 28.24 19.25
C ILE A 807 -6.95 29.17 19.95
N ALA A 808 -6.60 29.77 21.09
CA ALA A 808 -7.40 30.77 21.81
C ALA A 808 -7.67 32.01 20.93
N ASP A 809 -6.64 32.52 20.25
CA ASP A 809 -6.77 33.65 19.34
C ASP A 809 -7.74 33.29 18.20
N ILE A 810 -7.60 32.11 17.60
CA ILE A 810 -8.51 31.61 16.55
C ILE A 810 -9.95 31.40 17.08
N ALA A 811 -10.10 30.84 18.28
CA ALA A 811 -11.37 30.53 18.91
C ALA A 811 -12.16 31.78 19.32
N SER A 812 -11.50 32.93 19.53
CA SER A 812 -12.15 34.19 19.91
C SER A 812 -13.20 34.71 18.92
N ALA A 813 -13.14 34.28 17.65
CA ALA A 813 -14.13 34.60 16.61
C ALA A 813 -15.34 33.64 16.57
N CYS A 814 -15.37 32.62 17.43
CA CYS A 814 -16.44 31.62 17.51
C CYS A 814 -17.38 31.90 18.70
N LYS A 815 -18.67 31.61 18.53
CA LYS A 815 -19.71 31.70 19.56
C LYS A 815 -19.65 30.56 20.57
N ARG A 816 -19.03 29.43 20.19
CA ARG A 816 -18.84 28.20 20.99
C ARG A 816 -17.36 27.81 21.09
N PRO A 817 -16.48 28.63 21.69
CA PRO A 817 -15.04 28.36 21.79
C PRO A 817 -14.72 27.04 22.50
N GLU A 818 -15.61 26.53 23.36
CA GLU A 818 -15.50 25.24 24.03
C GLU A 818 -15.48 24.03 23.07
N ASN A 819 -16.03 24.20 21.87
CA ASN A 819 -16.00 23.23 20.76
C ASN A 819 -14.82 23.45 19.80
N VAL A 820 -13.96 24.44 20.05
CA VAL A 820 -12.78 24.75 19.24
C VAL A 820 -11.53 24.08 19.81
N ILE A 821 -10.71 23.46 18.94
CA ILE A 821 -9.48 22.73 19.30
C ILE A 821 -8.43 22.81 18.18
N GLY A 822 -7.14 22.67 18.50
CA GLY A 822 -6.12 22.45 17.48
C GLY A 822 -5.98 20.96 17.14
N MET A 823 -5.85 20.66 15.84
CA MET A 823 -5.48 19.34 15.33
C MET A 823 -4.35 19.52 14.29
N HIS A 824 -3.13 19.70 14.79
CA HIS A 824 -1.95 19.98 13.96
C HIS A 824 -1.38 18.67 13.40
N TYR A 825 -1.64 18.42 12.12
CA TYR A 825 -1.11 17.30 11.36
C TYR A 825 0.24 17.65 10.73
N PHE A 826 1.13 16.66 10.68
CA PHE A 826 2.43 16.78 10.05
C PHE A 826 2.41 16.38 8.57
N SER A 827 3.10 17.13 7.72
CA SER A 827 3.15 16.89 6.27
C SER A 827 4.26 15.88 5.89
N PRO A 828 4.02 14.93 4.96
CA PRO A 828 2.75 14.62 4.31
C PRO A 828 1.83 13.78 5.22
N VAL A 829 0.56 14.22 5.37
CA VAL A 829 -0.40 13.63 6.33
C VAL A 829 -0.60 12.11 6.21
N PRO A 830 -0.63 11.47 5.02
CA PRO A 830 -0.76 10.02 4.90
C PRO A 830 0.47 9.21 5.33
N SER A 831 1.62 9.87 5.54
CA SER A 831 2.90 9.25 5.87
C SER A 831 3.33 9.54 7.31
N MET A 832 3.11 10.76 7.80
CA MET A 832 3.57 11.17 9.13
C MET A 832 2.71 10.54 10.24
N PRO A 833 3.30 9.93 11.28
CA PRO A 833 2.54 9.25 12.33
C PRO A 833 2.01 10.19 13.41
N LEU A 834 2.62 11.36 13.66
CA LEU A 834 2.20 12.28 14.72
C LEU A 834 0.94 13.08 14.36
N LEU A 835 0.18 13.44 15.41
CA LEU A 835 -0.84 14.47 15.45
C LEU A 835 -0.74 15.18 16.81
N GLU A 836 -0.56 16.50 16.81
CA GLU A 836 -0.68 17.32 18.01
C GLU A 836 -2.15 17.73 18.20
N ILE A 837 -2.70 17.44 19.37
CA ILE A 837 -4.02 17.89 19.81
C ILE A 837 -3.83 19.04 20.78
N ILE A 838 -4.21 20.25 20.38
CA ILE A 838 -3.92 21.47 21.14
C ILE A 838 -5.18 21.97 21.83
N ARG A 839 -5.13 22.07 23.15
CA ARG A 839 -6.24 22.57 23.98
C ARG A 839 -5.96 24.00 24.41
N HIS A 840 -6.86 24.92 24.07
CA HIS A 840 -6.93 26.22 24.75
C HIS A 840 -7.68 26.07 26.07
N SER A 841 -7.64 27.09 26.92
CA SER A 841 -8.21 27.04 28.28
C SER A 841 -9.71 26.79 28.33
N GLY A 842 -10.45 27.13 27.27
CA GLY A 842 -11.88 26.86 27.15
C GLY A 842 -12.24 25.52 26.48
N THR A 843 -11.30 24.82 25.81
CA THR A 843 -11.61 23.57 25.09
C THR A 843 -12.16 22.50 26.04
N SER A 844 -13.39 22.04 25.80
CA SER A 844 -14.03 21.02 26.66
C SER A 844 -13.35 19.65 26.57
N ASP A 845 -13.48 18.83 27.63
CA ASP A 845 -13.00 17.44 27.61
C ASP A 845 -13.74 16.58 26.56
N ALA A 846 -15.02 16.87 26.28
CA ALA A 846 -15.77 16.18 25.23
C ALA A 846 -15.23 16.49 23.81
N THR A 847 -14.84 17.75 23.58
CA THR A 847 -14.15 18.21 22.36
C THR A 847 -12.81 17.48 22.20
N ALA A 848 -12.02 17.42 23.26
CA ALA A 848 -10.74 16.72 23.27
C ALA A 848 -10.90 15.19 23.08
N ALA A 849 -11.92 14.57 23.69
CA ALA A 849 -12.23 13.16 23.51
C ALA A 849 -12.59 12.83 22.05
N LYS A 850 -13.43 13.66 21.40
CA LYS A 850 -13.83 13.47 19.99
C LYS A 850 -12.64 13.65 19.03
N ALA A 851 -11.78 14.63 19.26
CA ALA A 851 -10.59 14.88 18.45
C ALA A 851 -9.53 13.77 18.58
N VAL A 852 -9.25 13.31 19.81
CA VAL A 852 -8.31 12.19 20.06
C VAL A 852 -8.85 10.88 19.48
N ASP A 853 -10.15 10.58 19.60
CA ASP A 853 -10.76 9.39 18.98
C ASP A 853 -10.55 9.37 17.46
N LEU A 854 -10.82 10.49 16.77
CA LEU A 854 -10.63 10.61 15.34
C LEU A 854 -9.15 10.39 14.94
N GLY A 855 -8.22 11.04 15.64
CA GLY A 855 -6.78 10.88 15.41
C GLY A 855 -6.30 9.43 15.56
N LEU A 856 -6.72 8.76 16.64
CA LEU A 856 -6.41 7.35 16.89
C LEU A 856 -7.03 6.43 15.83
N ARG A 857 -8.27 6.69 15.40
CA ARG A 857 -8.95 5.94 14.34
C ARG A 857 -8.25 6.11 12.99
N GLN A 858 -7.83 7.31 12.62
CA GLN A 858 -6.98 7.59 11.45
C GLN A 858 -5.66 6.78 11.51
N GLY A 859 -5.19 6.43 12.71
CA GLY A 859 -3.96 5.68 12.96
C GLY A 859 -2.78 6.58 13.31
N LYS A 860 -3.06 7.78 13.82
CA LYS A 860 -2.07 8.72 14.34
C LYS A 860 -1.67 8.36 15.77
N THR A 861 -0.45 8.72 16.14
CA THR A 861 -0.02 8.83 17.53
C THR A 861 -0.39 10.25 17.97
N CYS A 862 -1.33 10.36 18.92
CA CYS A 862 -1.82 11.66 19.37
C CYS A 862 -1.09 12.06 20.65
N ILE A 863 -0.41 13.21 20.66
CA ILE A 863 0.05 13.88 21.89
C ILE A 863 -0.90 15.05 22.18
N VAL A 864 -1.14 15.33 23.46
CA VAL A 864 -2.01 16.44 23.86
C VAL A 864 -1.16 17.52 24.52
N VAL A 865 -1.29 18.75 24.03
CA VAL A 865 -0.45 19.88 24.42
C VAL A 865 -1.29 21.12 24.75
N LYS A 866 -0.76 21.97 25.62
CA LYS A 866 -1.35 23.29 25.88
C LYS A 866 -1.23 24.19 24.66
N ASP A 867 -2.20 25.08 24.53
CA ASP A 867 -2.15 26.17 23.57
C ASP A 867 -1.09 27.22 23.95
N VAL A 868 -0.01 27.24 23.17
CA VAL A 868 1.08 28.22 23.21
C VAL A 868 1.58 28.44 21.78
N PRO A 869 2.20 29.59 21.45
CA PRO A 869 2.80 29.81 20.13
C PRO A 869 3.76 28.68 19.72
N GLY A 870 3.45 28.01 18.60
CA GLY A 870 4.20 26.85 18.08
C GLY A 870 4.05 25.53 18.86
N PHE A 871 3.14 25.47 19.84
CA PHE A 871 2.75 24.25 20.56
C PHE A 871 3.93 23.56 21.24
N TYR A 872 4.16 22.26 21.01
CA TYR A 872 5.36 21.56 21.46
C TYR A 872 6.39 21.47 20.34
N VAL A 873 6.04 20.85 19.20
CA VAL A 873 7.02 20.53 18.16
C VAL A 873 7.64 21.77 17.52
N ASN A 874 6.84 22.72 17.06
CA ASN A 874 7.36 23.91 16.37
C ASN A 874 8.03 24.87 17.35
N ARG A 875 7.57 24.94 18.61
CA ARG A 875 8.22 25.68 19.70
C ARG A 875 9.63 25.16 19.93
N CYS A 876 9.85 23.85 20.05
CA CYS A 876 11.20 23.26 20.16
C CYS A 876 12.04 23.44 18.88
N LEU A 877 11.41 23.40 17.70
CA LEU A 877 12.10 23.55 16.41
C LEU A 877 12.56 25.00 16.14
N GLY A 878 11.89 26.00 16.69
CA GLY A 878 12.21 27.43 16.51
C GLY A 878 13.67 27.77 16.87
N PRO A 879 14.11 27.55 18.12
CA PRO A 879 15.50 27.79 18.54
C PRO A 879 16.53 26.98 17.75
N TYR A 880 16.19 25.76 17.32
CA TYR A 880 17.03 24.92 16.48
C TYR A 880 17.25 25.51 15.07
N ILE A 881 16.21 26.08 14.45
CA ILE A 881 16.32 26.74 13.13
C ILE A 881 16.99 28.11 13.27
N ALA A 882 16.73 28.86 14.34
CA ALA A 882 17.47 30.10 14.65
C ALA A 882 18.98 29.83 14.81
N GLU A 883 19.35 28.72 15.46
CA GLU A 883 20.74 28.30 15.59
C GLU A 883 21.35 27.75 14.31
N THR A 884 20.55 27.09 13.46
CA THR A 884 20.97 26.69 12.11
C THR A 884 21.40 27.92 11.30
N LEU A 885 20.61 29.01 11.36
CA LEU A 885 20.99 30.26 10.69
C LEU A 885 22.26 30.87 11.31
N ALA A 886 22.39 30.86 12.63
CA ALA A 886 23.61 31.36 13.30
C ALA A 886 24.87 30.63 12.81
N LEU A 887 24.80 29.30 12.68
CA LEU A 887 25.92 28.50 12.18
C LEU A 887 26.23 28.74 10.70
N VAL A 888 25.23 29.04 9.87
CA VAL A 888 25.44 29.45 8.48
C VAL A 888 26.12 30.82 8.40
N GLU A 889 25.74 31.76 9.26
CA GLU A 889 26.39 33.08 9.36
C GLU A 889 27.80 33.00 9.96
N ASP A 890 28.05 32.04 10.85
CA ASP A 890 29.38 31.69 11.36
C ASP A 890 30.24 30.96 10.29
N GLY A 891 29.74 30.78 9.06
CA GLY A 891 30.50 30.24 7.92
C GLY A 891 30.41 28.72 7.74
N VAL A 892 29.58 28.01 8.51
CA VAL A 892 29.37 26.57 8.31
C VAL A 892 28.51 26.34 7.07
N ALA A 893 29.07 25.65 6.08
CA ALA A 893 28.40 25.41 4.79
C ALA A 893 27.05 24.68 4.96
N PRO A 894 25.95 25.14 4.32
CA PRO A 894 24.63 24.51 4.44
C PRO A 894 24.58 23.01 4.10
N GLU A 895 25.37 22.56 3.11
CA GLU A 895 25.48 21.13 2.76
C GLU A 895 26.20 20.31 3.85
N HIS A 896 27.13 20.92 4.56
CA HIS A 896 27.86 20.28 5.66
C HIS A 896 26.96 20.15 6.90
N LEU A 897 26.18 21.17 7.24
CA LEU A 897 25.16 21.10 8.30
C LEU A 897 24.16 19.96 8.04
N ASP A 898 23.64 19.85 6.82
CA ASP A 898 22.76 18.74 6.44
C ASP A 898 23.44 17.38 6.57
N LYS A 899 24.72 17.29 6.18
CA LYS A 899 25.51 16.05 6.24
C LYS A 899 25.78 15.62 7.69
N ILE A 900 26.28 16.51 8.55
CA ILE A 900 26.59 16.14 9.95
C ILE A 900 25.31 15.76 10.71
N MET A 901 24.20 16.46 10.50
CA MET A 901 22.95 16.17 11.20
C MET A 901 22.29 14.87 10.71
N THR A 902 22.41 14.53 9.42
CA THR A 902 21.97 13.22 8.93
C THR A 902 22.91 12.09 9.33
N GLN A 903 24.22 12.36 9.45
CA GLN A 903 25.18 11.43 10.05
C GLN A 903 24.97 11.23 11.55
N TRP A 904 24.52 12.25 12.29
CA TRP A 904 24.14 12.14 13.71
C TRP A 904 22.84 11.34 13.91
N GLY A 905 21.97 11.29 12.90
CA GLY A 905 20.83 10.38 12.86
C GLY A 905 19.48 10.99 12.50
N LEU A 906 19.40 12.30 12.19
CA LEU A 906 18.16 12.88 11.68
C LEU A 906 17.84 12.35 10.28
N PRO A 907 16.56 12.11 9.93
CA PRO A 907 16.18 11.61 8.60
C PRO A 907 16.39 12.65 7.50
N VAL A 908 16.41 13.94 7.87
CA VAL A 908 16.57 15.10 6.98
C VAL A 908 17.40 16.15 7.75
N GLY A 909 18.34 16.80 7.07
CA GLY A 909 19.14 17.88 7.65
C GLY A 909 18.37 19.20 7.78
N PRO A 910 18.82 20.14 8.64
CA PRO A 910 18.05 21.34 8.98
C PRO A 910 17.78 22.27 7.79
N ILE A 911 18.71 22.38 6.85
CA ILE A 911 18.57 23.25 5.67
C ILE A 911 17.57 22.63 4.70
N THR A 912 17.64 21.30 4.50
CA THR A 912 16.63 20.58 3.70
C THR A 912 15.25 20.62 4.36
N LEU A 913 15.16 20.53 5.68
CA LEU A 913 13.90 20.63 6.40
C LEU A 913 13.23 21.98 6.13
N ALA A 914 13.98 23.09 6.20
CA ALA A 914 13.49 24.41 5.84
C ALA A 914 13.01 24.48 4.37
N ASP A 915 13.78 23.90 3.43
CA ASP A 915 13.39 23.81 2.01
C ASP A 915 12.15 22.91 1.76
N GLU A 916 11.94 21.83 2.53
CA GLU A 916 10.79 20.95 2.39
C GLU A 916 9.50 21.54 2.98
N VAL A 917 9.61 22.27 4.09
CA VAL A 917 8.51 23.01 4.74
C VAL A 917 8.15 24.26 3.93
N GLY A 918 9.15 24.98 3.43
CA GLY A 918 9.02 26.25 2.73
C GLY A 918 9.55 27.41 3.57
N LEU A 919 10.44 28.22 2.97
CA LEU A 919 11.18 29.26 3.70
C LEU A 919 10.28 30.40 4.20
N ASP A 920 9.18 30.69 3.50
CA ASP A 920 8.16 31.66 3.92
C ASP A 920 7.36 31.18 5.14
N VAL A 921 7.05 29.88 5.22
CA VAL A 921 6.43 29.28 6.41
C VAL A 921 7.42 29.32 7.58
N ALA A 922 8.67 28.91 7.36
CA ALA A 922 9.71 28.97 8.40
C ALA A 922 9.92 30.40 8.92
N PHE A 923 9.92 31.41 8.04
CA PHE A 923 10.02 32.82 8.39
C PHE A 923 8.80 33.34 9.17
N HIS A 924 7.59 32.95 8.79
CA HIS A 924 6.37 33.31 9.54
C HIS A 924 6.38 32.70 10.95
N VAL A 925 6.70 31.41 11.07
CA VAL A 925 6.83 30.73 12.38
C VAL A 925 7.92 31.39 13.22
N ASN A 926 9.07 31.75 12.63
CA ASN A 926 10.13 32.47 13.32
C ASN A 926 9.66 33.82 13.87
N LYS A 927 8.91 34.62 13.09
CA LYS A 927 8.34 35.91 13.56
C LYS A 927 7.38 35.71 14.74
N THR A 928 6.54 34.68 14.70
CA THR A 928 5.58 34.36 15.77
C THR A 928 6.30 33.89 17.05
N LEU A 929 7.26 32.96 16.92
CA LEU A 929 8.03 32.46 18.06
C LEU A 929 8.98 33.50 18.66
N SER A 930 9.58 34.37 17.85
CA SER A 930 10.48 35.43 18.36
C SER A 930 9.76 36.40 19.30
N LYS A 931 8.50 36.73 18.99
CA LYS A 931 7.64 37.53 19.88
C LYS A 931 7.32 36.81 21.20
N ALA A 932 7.15 35.49 21.16
CA ALA A 932 6.69 34.69 22.30
C ALA A 932 7.82 34.20 23.22
N LEU A 933 9.00 33.88 22.67
CA LEU A 933 10.11 33.25 23.38
C LEU A 933 11.27 34.22 23.67
N GLY A 934 11.29 35.40 23.02
CA GLY A 934 12.24 36.48 23.28
C GLY A 934 13.69 36.06 23.05
N VAL A 935 14.54 36.24 24.07
CA VAL A 935 15.98 35.91 24.04
C VAL A 935 16.25 34.49 23.53
N ARG A 936 15.38 33.52 23.83
CA ARG A 936 15.54 32.12 23.39
C ARG A 936 15.49 31.93 21.87
N MET A 937 14.94 32.89 21.12
CA MET A 937 14.93 32.88 19.65
C MET A 937 16.05 33.71 19.01
N GLN A 938 16.94 34.33 19.78
CA GLN A 938 18.16 34.92 19.24
C GLN A 938 19.02 33.84 18.55
N GLY A 939 19.68 34.21 17.47
CA GLY A 939 20.37 33.30 16.55
C GLY A 939 20.79 34.06 15.29
N GLY A 940 20.75 33.42 14.13
CA GLY A 940 21.05 34.08 12.85
C GLY A 940 19.95 35.07 12.41
N ASP A 941 20.29 36.01 11.52
CA ASP A 941 19.37 37.05 11.05
C ASP A 941 18.27 36.45 10.16
N PRO A 942 16.98 36.53 10.57
CA PRO A 942 15.88 35.98 9.77
C PRO A 942 15.68 36.72 8.43
N LYS A 943 16.30 37.90 8.21
CA LYS A 943 16.33 38.57 6.90
C LYS A 943 16.97 37.74 5.79
N LEU A 944 17.81 36.76 6.13
CA LEU A 944 18.33 35.80 5.15
C LEU A 944 17.18 35.08 4.44
N PHE A 945 16.16 34.63 5.18
CA PHE A 945 14.95 34.08 4.57
C PHE A 945 14.15 35.14 3.82
N GLU A 946 14.04 36.37 4.33
CA GLU A 946 13.31 37.46 3.67
C GLU A 946 13.89 37.79 2.27
N GLU A 947 15.22 37.86 2.13
CA GLU A 947 15.87 38.08 0.83
C GLU A 947 15.71 36.88 -0.11
N MET A 948 15.84 35.65 0.41
CA MET A 948 15.59 34.43 -0.37
C MET A 948 14.14 34.35 -0.90
N ILE A 949 13.16 34.69 -0.06
CA ILE A 949 11.75 34.78 -0.42
C ILE A 949 11.54 35.84 -1.51
N GLY A 950 12.19 37.01 -1.39
CA GLY A 950 12.18 38.07 -2.40
C GLY A 950 12.69 37.63 -3.78
N GLN A 951 13.64 36.70 -3.84
CA GLN A 951 14.16 36.08 -5.08
C GLN A 951 13.34 34.86 -5.56
N GLY A 952 12.20 34.57 -4.91
CA GLY A 952 11.33 33.43 -5.21
C GLY A 952 11.93 32.07 -4.82
N PHE A 953 12.93 32.05 -3.95
CA PHE A 953 13.47 30.83 -3.35
C PHE A 953 12.58 30.43 -2.17
N LEU A 954 11.57 29.59 -2.43
CA LEU A 954 10.58 29.14 -1.44
C LEU A 954 10.71 27.64 -1.13
N GLY A 955 11.80 27.01 -1.56
CA GLY A 955 12.07 25.59 -1.38
C GLY A 955 11.32 24.70 -2.37
N LYS A 956 10.90 23.54 -1.89
CA LYS A 956 10.34 22.42 -2.67
C LYS A 956 9.10 22.81 -3.49
N LYS A 957 8.32 23.78 -3.05
CA LYS A 957 7.10 24.24 -3.73
C LYS A 957 7.34 25.10 -4.98
N THR A 958 8.46 25.81 -5.07
CA THR A 958 8.91 26.49 -6.30
C THR A 958 10.03 25.74 -7.01
N GLY A 959 10.47 24.61 -6.45
CA GLY A 959 11.60 23.81 -6.96
C GLY A 959 12.98 24.39 -6.65
N LYS A 960 13.06 25.53 -5.96
CA LYS A 960 14.31 26.23 -5.61
C LYS A 960 14.22 26.88 -4.22
N GLY A 961 15.19 26.59 -3.37
CA GLY A 961 15.38 27.15 -2.03
C GLY A 961 16.87 27.37 -1.78
N PHE A 962 17.39 26.87 -0.66
CA PHE A 962 18.84 26.63 -0.51
C PHE A 962 19.33 25.60 -1.54
N PHE A 963 18.48 24.65 -1.91
CA PHE A 963 18.74 23.65 -2.94
C PHE A 963 17.83 23.85 -4.16
N VAL A 964 18.36 23.51 -5.33
CA VAL A 964 17.56 23.32 -6.55
C VAL A 964 17.14 21.85 -6.63
N GLN A 965 15.85 21.61 -6.80
CA GLN A 965 15.27 20.27 -6.96
C GLN A 965 15.54 19.74 -8.37
N ALA A 966 15.88 18.45 -8.50
CA ALA A 966 16.09 17.85 -9.81
C ALA A 966 14.80 17.85 -10.66
N ALA A 967 14.96 18.05 -11.98
CA ALA A 967 13.86 18.01 -12.94
C ALA A 967 13.07 16.68 -12.87
N LYS A 968 11.76 16.72 -13.15
CA LYS A 968 10.84 15.56 -13.10
C LYS A 968 11.48 14.31 -13.72
N GLY A 969 11.66 13.28 -12.90
CA GLY A 969 12.23 11.98 -13.29
C GLY A 969 13.69 11.76 -12.90
N LYS A 970 14.47 12.83 -12.65
CA LYS A 970 15.81 12.74 -12.05
C LYS A 970 15.72 12.70 -10.52
N LYS A 971 16.72 12.11 -9.87
CA LYS A 971 16.83 12.06 -8.39
C LYS A 971 17.97 12.95 -7.92
N GLY A 972 17.77 13.63 -6.80
CA GLY A 972 18.77 14.45 -6.14
C GLY A 972 18.33 15.91 -6.00
N LYS A 973 19.21 16.68 -5.38
CA LYS A 973 19.16 18.12 -5.19
C LYS A 973 20.59 18.64 -5.38
N THR A 974 20.76 19.89 -5.78
CA THR A 974 22.08 20.55 -5.85
C THR A 974 22.01 21.88 -5.11
N ILE A 975 23.11 22.35 -4.54
CA ILE A 975 23.14 23.68 -3.90
C ILE A 975 22.73 24.77 -4.91
N ASN A 976 21.93 25.73 -4.47
CA ASN A 976 21.52 26.87 -5.27
C ASN A 976 22.59 27.96 -5.19
N ALA A 977 23.33 28.18 -6.28
CA ALA A 977 24.42 29.17 -6.33
C ALA A 977 23.94 30.60 -6.00
N ASP A 978 22.73 30.97 -6.43
CA ASP A 978 22.15 32.28 -6.15
C ASP A 978 21.76 32.43 -4.67
N ALA A 979 21.28 31.36 -4.05
CA ALA A 979 21.07 31.33 -2.60
C ALA A 979 22.41 31.45 -1.84
N MET A 980 23.49 30.83 -2.33
CA MET A 980 24.81 30.97 -1.71
C MET A 980 25.36 32.39 -1.84
N ASN A 981 25.00 33.12 -2.89
CA ASN A 981 25.33 34.54 -3.02
C ASN A 981 24.58 35.41 -1.99
N ILE A 982 23.36 35.03 -1.59
CA ILE A 982 22.64 35.67 -0.47
C ILE A 982 23.31 35.30 0.86
N VAL A 983 23.54 34.00 1.12
CA VAL A 983 24.20 33.50 2.34
C VAL A 983 25.52 34.22 2.62
N LYS A 984 26.36 34.44 1.59
CA LYS A 984 27.62 35.19 1.71
C LYS A 984 27.48 36.64 2.19
N LYS A 985 26.33 37.30 2.00
CA LYS A 985 26.06 38.65 2.51
C LYS A 985 25.82 38.67 4.02
N PHE A 986 25.26 37.58 4.54
CA PHE A 986 24.94 37.40 5.96
C PHE A 986 26.06 36.69 6.73
N GLN A 987 27.07 36.13 6.03
CA GLN A 987 28.23 35.53 6.65
C GLN A 987 29.04 36.58 7.43
N LYS A 988 29.07 36.44 8.76
CA LYS A 988 29.76 37.32 9.71
C LYS A 988 31.19 36.85 9.98
N THR A 989 31.42 35.53 10.01
CA THR A 989 32.72 34.93 10.34
C THR A 989 32.99 33.68 9.51
N ASP A 990 34.14 33.03 9.70
CA ASP A 990 34.47 31.71 9.15
C ASP A 990 34.95 30.78 10.27
N LEU A 991 34.06 30.56 11.23
CA LEU A 991 34.32 29.93 12.52
C LEU A 991 34.47 28.41 12.37
N LYS A 992 35.70 27.91 12.49
CA LYS A 992 36.03 26.49 12.35
C LYS A 992 35.66 25.70 13.60
N LEU A 993 34.37 25.37 13.72
CA LEU A 993 33.84 24.46 14.73
C LEU A 993 34.14 22.99 14.38
N LYS A 994 34.26 22.15 15.42
CA LYS A 994 34.25 20.69 15.27
C LYS A 994 32.82 20.22 15.03
N ASP A 995 32.62 19.21 14.17
CA ASP A 995 31.30 18.65 13.86
C ASP A 995 30.48 18.27 15.12
N GLU A 996 31.14 17.80 16.17
CA GLU A 996 30.54 17.50 17.48
C GLU A 996 30.01 18.77 18.17
N ASP A 997 30.80 19.84 18.28
CA ASP A 997 30.34 21.10 18.88
C ASP A 997 29.25 21.75 18.03
N THR A 998 29.32 21.68 16.69
CA THR A 998 28.26 22.15 15.78
C THR A 998 26.95 21.39 16.02
N THR A 999 27.02 20.06 16.15
CA THR A 999 25.87 19.20 16.42
C THR A 999 25.28 19.48 17.81
N ASN A 1000 26.13 19.57 18.84
CA ASN A 1000 25.71 19.83 20.22
C ASN A 1000 25.11 21.24 20.37
N ARG A 1001 25.66 22.26 19.68
CA ARG A 1001 25.12 23.63 19.64
C ARG A 1001 23.68 23.64 19.06
N LEU A 1002 23.43 22.91 17.97
CA LEU A 1002 22.07 22.72 17.43
C LEU A 1002 21.14 21.94 18.37
N VAL A 1003 21.56 20.73 18.78
CA VAL A 1003 20.70 19.79 19.51
C VAL A 1003 20.36 20.31 20.92
N SER A 1004 21.32 20.96 21.61
CA SER A 1004 21.08 21.51 22.94
C SER A 1004 19.94 22.53 22.97
N ARG A 1005 19.81 23.34 21.92
CA ARG A 1005 18.75 24.36 21.78
C ARG A 1005 17.37 23.73 21.67
N PHE A 1006 17.22 22.68 20.86
CA PHE A 1006 15.98 21.91 20.77
C PHE A 1006 15.63 21.23 22.11
N VAL A 1007 16.61 20.55 22.71
CA VAL A 1007 16.43 19.76 23.93
C VAL A 1007 16.08 20.65 25.14
N ASN A 1008 16.73 21.80 25.28
CA ASN A 1008 16.45 22.75 26.37
C ASN A 1008 15.02 23.29 26.27
N GLU A 1009 14.56 23.63 25.07
CA GLU A 1009 13.19 24.08 24.85
C GLU A 1009 12.17 22.94 25.09
N ALA A 1010 12.52 21.69 24.78
CA ALA A 1010 11.70 20.54 25.16
C ALA A 1010 11.59 20.39 26.68
N VAL A 1011 12.71 20.56 27.42
CA VAL A 1011 12.70 20.55 28.89
C VAL A 1011 11.85 21.68 29.47
N LEU A 1012 11.90 22.88 28.89
CA LEU A 1012 11.00 23.98 29.25
C LEU A 1012 9.53 23.62 28.97
N CYS A 1013 9.23 22.91 27.89
CA CYS A 1013 7.85 22.46 27.61
C CYS A 1013 7.31 21.45 28.63
N VAL A 1014 8.15 20.64 29.28
CA VAL A 1014 7.72 19.81 30.43
C VAL A 1014 7.63 20.65 31.71
N GLN A 1015 8.57 21.56 31.94
CA GLN A 1015 8.56 22.46 33.11
C GLN A 1015 7.34 23.38 33.15
N ASP A 1016 6.90 23.89 32.00
CA ASP A 1016 5.75 24.79 31.85
C ASP A 1016 4.41 24.01 31.73
N ASP A 1017 4.44 22.68 31.93
CA ASP A 1017 3.31 21.74 31.74
C ASP A 1017 2.67 21.84 30.34
N ILE A 1018 3.41 22.27 29.31
CA ILE A 1018 2.92 22.36 27.91
C ILE A 1018 2.70 20.96 27.34
N ILE A 1019 3.54 20.00 27.74
CA ILE A 1019 3.39 18.58 27.42
C ILE A 1019 3.44 17.75 28.71
N ALA A 1020 2.49 16.82 28.87
CA ALA A 1020 2.18 16.22 30.17
C ALA A 1020 3.24 15.24 30.71
N SER A 1021 4.25 14.84 29.92
CA SER A 1021 5.35 14.00 30.40
C SER A 1021 6.57 14.04 29.47
N PRO A 1022 7.79 13.74 29.97
CA PRO A 1022 8.97 13.49 29.16
C PRO A 1022 8.75 12.43 28.07
N THR A 1023 7.99 11.37 28.38
CA THR A 1023 7.65 10.32 27.41
C THR A 1023 6.80 10.85 26.25
N GLU A 1024 5.83 11.72 26.50
CA GLU A 1024 5.06 12.35 25.42
C GLU A 1024 5.91 13.28 24.57
N GLY A 1025 6.82 14.03 25.19
CA GLY A 1025 7.78 14.87 24.48
C GLY A 1025 8.75 14.05 23.61
N ASP A 1026 9.31 12.96 24.14
CA ASP A 1026 10.14 12.03 23.37
C ASP A 1026 9.40 11.49 22.15
N ILE A 1027 8.15 11.03 22.32
CA ILE A 1027 7.29 10.56 21.23
C ILE A 1027 7.00 11.68 20.22
N GLY A 1028 6.71 12.90 20.69
CA GLY A 1028 6.46 14.07 19.86
C GLY A 1028 7.67 14.46 19.00
N ALA A 1029 8.86 14.50 19.59
CA ALA A 1029 10.09 14.80 18.87
C ALA A 1029 10.46 13.70 17.86
N VAL A 1030 10.38 12.44 18.26
CA VAL A 1030 10.70 11.27 17.40
C VAL A 1030 9.76 11.18 16.20
N PHE A 1031 8.45 11.37 16.38
CA PHE A 1031 7.47 11.22 15.29
C PHE A 1031 7.09 12.52 14.56
N GLY A 1032 7.40 13.69 15.13
CA GLY A 1032 7.16 15.01 14.55
C GLY A 1032 8.33 15.48 13.70
N ILE A 1033 9.52 15.66 14.31
CA ILE A 1033 10.73 16.15 13.63
C ILE A 1033 11.66 15.04 13.15
N GLY A 1034 11.46 13.80 13.62
CA GLY A 1034 12.40 12.70 13.35
C GLY A 1034 13.62 12.68 14.25
N PHE A 1035 13.50 13.11 15.52
CA PHE A 1035 14.59 13.00 16.50
C PHE A 1035 15.08 11.55 16.57
N PRO A 1036 16.39 11.25 16.64
CA PRO A 1036 16.90 9.91 16.33
C PRO A 1036 16.33 8.82 17.25
N PRO A 1037 15.57 7.83 16.72
CA PRO A 1037 14.86 6.84 17.54
C PRO A 1037 15.78 5.96 18.41
N PHE A 1038 17.01 5.70 17.96
CA PHE A 1038 18.00 4.93 18.73
C PHE A 1038 18.53 5.67 19.97
N ILE A 1039 18.37 7.00 20.03
CA ILE A 1039 18.69 7.83 21.20
C ILE A 1039 17.45 7.98 22.11
N GLY A 1040 16.25 7.82 21.54
CA GLY A 1040 14.98 7.70 22.27
C GLY A 1040 14.12 8.95 22.33
N GLY A 1041 14.71 10.11 22.00
CA GLY A 1041 14.07 11.43 22.13
C GLY A 1041 14.93 12.41 22.94
N PRO A 1042 14.58 13.72 22.98
CA PRO A 1042 15.33 14.75 23.68
C PRO A 1042 15.55 14.48 25.17
N PHE A 1043 14.57 13.93 25.89
CA PHE A 1043 14.69 13.66 27.33
C PHE A 1043 15.58 12.46 27.58
N ARG A 1044 15.40 11.38 26.80
CA ARG A 1044 16.26 10.21 26.88
C ARG A 1044 17.70 10.49 26.43
N TYR A 1045 17.92 11.45 25.52
CA TYR A 1045 19.25 11.94 25.19
C TYR A 1045 19.95 12.59 26.40
N VAL A 1046 19.25 13.43 27.18
CA VAL A 1046 19.80 13.96 28.45
C VAL A 1046 20.13 12.83 29.43
N ASP A 1047 19.31 11.78 29.50
CA ASP A 1047 19.56 10.61 30.37
C ASP A 1047 20.75 9.75 29.93
N LEU A 1048 21.16 9.82 28.66
CA LEU A 1048 22.35 9.17 28.10
C LEU A 1048 23.62 10.02 28.32
N VAL A 1049 23.54 11.34 28.14
CA VAL A 1049 24.65 12.27 28.39
C VAL A 1049 24.92 12.47 29.89
N GLY A 1050 23.87 12.44 30.71
CA GLY A 1050 23.86 12.86 32.11
C GLY A 1050 23.46 14.32 32.24
N SER A 1051 22.47 14.62 33.09
CA SER A 1051 21.90 15.96 33.24
C SER A 1051 22.90 16.99 33.77
N THR A 1052 23.87 16.56 34.60
CA THR A 1052 24.98 17.42 35.05
C THR A 1052 25.84 17.87 33.85
N LYS A 1053 26.40 16.91 33.10
CA LYS A 1053 27.26 17.19 31.93
C LYS A 1053 26.56 18.00 30.85
N PHE A 1054 25.28 17.68 30.61
CA PHE A 1054 24.48 18.40 29.62
C PHE A 1054 24.25 19.86 30.05
N THR A 1055 24.01 20.11 31.34
CA THR A 1055 23.87 21.48 31.89
C THR A 1055 25.17 22.26 31.82
N GLU A 1056 26.31 21.64 32.15
CA GLU A 1056 27.65 22.24 32.03
C GLU A 1056 27.96 22.63 30.57
N MET A 1057 27.65 21.73 29.62
CA MET A 1057 27.78 22.01 28.18
C MET A 1057 26.93 23.20 27.74
N MET A 1058 25.69 23.29 28.21
CA MET A 1058 24.81 24.43 27.91
C MET A 1058 25.31 25.73 28.53
N GLN A 1059 25.79 25.70 29.78
CA GLN A 1059 26.36 26.89 30.42
C GLN A 1059 27.60 27.39 29.66
N ARG A 1060 28.50 26.49 29.23
CA ARG A 1060 29.63 26.84 28.35
C ARG A 1060 29.18 27.55 27.07
N TYR A 1061 28.11 27.08 26.43
CA TYR A 1061 27.57 27.74 25.24
C TYR A 1061 26.87 29.07 25.57
N ALA A 1062 26.29 29.22 26.76
CA ALA A 1062 25.73 30.50 27.21
C ALA A 1062 26.81 31.55 27.44
N ASP A 1063 27.91 31.15 28.08
CA ASP A 1063 29.07 32.02 28.34
C ASP A 1063 29.79 32.43 27.04
N GLN A 1064 29.79 31.54 26.02
CA GLN A 1064 30.49 31.76 24.75
C GLN A 1064 29.64 32.46 23.67
N TYR A 1065 28.34 32.12 23.55
CA TYR A 1065 27.48 32.54 22.44
C TYR A 1065 26.25 33.36 22.87
N GLY A 1066 25.96 33.45 24.17
CA GLY A 1066 24.90 34.31 24.72
C GLY A 1066 23.78 33.58 25.49
N GLU A 1067 22.99 34.37 26.21
CA GLU A 1067 21.93 33.91 27.13
C GLU A 1067 20.91 32.95 26.49
N GLN A 1068 20.76 32.94 25.17
CA GLN A 1068 19.87 32.03 24.45
C GLN A 1068 20.22 30.52 24.62
N PHE A 1069 21.40 30.20 25.16
CA PHE A 1069 21.83 28.86 25.58
C PHE A 1069 21.67 28.58 27.08
N ALA A 1070 21.13 29.51 27.88
CA ALA A 1070 20.99 29.31 29.32
C ALA A 1070 20.16 28.04 29.64
N PRO A 1071 20.68 27.09 30.45
CA PRO A 1071 19.97 25.86 30.71
C PRO A 1071 18.71 26.10 31.56
N ALA A 1072 17.65 25.37 31.23
CA ALA A 1072 16.35 25.45 31.88
C ALA A 1072 16.43 25.27 33.41
N PRO A 1073 15.61 25.95 34.23
CA PRO A 1073 15.60 25.79 35.68
C PRO A 1073 15.45 24.32 36.14
N LEU A 1074 14.56 23.55 35.52
CA LEU A 1074 14.39 22.11 35.78
C LEU A 1074 15.68 21.31 35.49
N LEU A 1075 16.38 21.66 34.42
CA LEU A 1075 17.64 21.01 34.02
C LEU A 1075 18.77 21.31 35.02
N LYS A 1076 18.87 22.58 35.45
CA LYS A 1076 19.78 23.02 36.53
C LYS A 1076 19.48 22.33 37.87
N ASP A 1077 18.22 22.05 38.19
CA ASP A 1077 17.87 21.31 39.41
C ASP A 1077 18.26 19.83 39.31
N MET A 1078 17.94 19.18 38.19
CA MET A 1078 18.34 17.79 37.92
C MET A 1078 19.86 17.59 37.94
N ALA A 1079 20.61 18.56 37.42
CA ALA A 1079 22.08 18.56 37.40
C ALA A 1079 22.73 18.43 38.79
N LYS A 1080 22.09 18.95 39.85
CA LYS A 1080 22.59 18.86 41.24
C LYS A 1080 22.76 17.43 41.75
N THR A 1081 21.98 16.50 41.20
CA THR A 1081 21.94 15.09 41.61
C THR A 1081 22.14 14.12 40.44
N ASN A 1082 22.52 14.64 39.26
CA ASN A 1082 22.56 13.92 37.99
C ASN A 1082 21.28 13.09 37.73
N LYS A 1083 20.12 13.67 38.08
CA LYS A 1083 18.81 13.03 37.98
C LYS A 1083 18.43 12.79 36.53
N LYS A 1084 17.70 11.69 36.29
CA LYS A 1084 17.16 11.29 34.99
C LYS A 1084 15.68 11.64 34.84
N PHE A 1085 15.22 11.84 33.61
CA PHE A 1085 13.81 11.98 33.26
C PHE A 1085 13.11 10.62 33.31
N HIS A 1086 13.76 9.57 32.79
CA HIS A 1086 13.25 8.21 32.81
C HIS A 1086 13.96 7.41 33.91
N SER A 1087 13.18 6.90 34.86
CA SER A 1087 13.64 5.85 35.79
C SER A 1087 13.93 4.55 35.03
N LYS A 1088 14.55 3.57 35.70
CA LYS A 1088 14.76 2.22 35.15
C LYS A 1088 13.43 1.59 34.71
#